data_AF-A0A945S3L1-F1
#
_entry.id   AF-A0A945S3L1-F1
#
_cell.length_a   1.000
_cell.length_b   1.000
_cell.length_c   1.000
_cell.angle_alpha   90.00
_cell.angle_beta   90.00
_cell.angle_gamma   90.00
#
_symmetry.space_group_name_H-M   'P 1'
#
loop_
_entity.id
_entity.type
_entity.pdbx_description
1 polymer ?
#
loop_
_entity_poly.entity_id
_entity_poly.type
_entity_poly.pdbx_seq_one_letter_code
_entity_poly.pdbx_strand_id
1 'polypeptide(L)'
;MLQRCAMLVTLFALPFHALAQPDRELCTFVSPGGPWGIWKKNLNRRFPVEKIVKDLAEIGVTDIYFPDQVGRGGPFLHPTAVEHAKRHGYMGKRDFLEEVLVEGAKYGMDVWLMWTTPGKEYPDTDIHGLNDPRMITLYCDLIDEVGRNYGHHKNLVGMYWHELDCTEAPDTHDDDVAEFAAFCQKRFGAAYPGDAMPKVDPEDVWWRRHFLYRIHVMNTFVAKTKEVAEKHDLRTSFCTYTAEAYSGQGWRWGYDTVELEKLCEKQWFAGYAVESRKAYQEVKGAWIDFGPSYKGQILSRNYSYAMHGRPLSYFEYRGPVYVEEMRKYYSGIERFNRTYGDFYTGYRGMTQQEVDLFLGMDNITNWTDLMMAWQGGTTPAKVAVAVNVTPFIMKHPVATGVPYKERVNDLMVDMTRITDVDGVLLGSQFSLLAENLRRYDVIVVPQDMGDALTPATAESLRLYVKAGGALLVVATPIGTARDDLTGMVDLSGEFCGIRFQEAGLPGYMRLESGVFPVPEKKRWAGARQRIEVTDAEVLVRDAITEQPVLTRKGTVWFSALGYSADLAEYFRSIILRIAAPPVLLEDNSSVRILEGVRKGNAACFALWEKGTANLKLDTKALGLQGPRFEVKDIVTGATLTTGGHRELLAGIPIEIKYPNQPHIVAVGSARDLSQFSGIYASDAVFEGMTKRRTLENPEVVIKVPTEPGLKVGVYHGSFGVTAIISTIAGESAFNAFALPRLDEGALAACDVVVISKTAAPIYFKTATDLLRKWVEGGGRLLLGFDAVGYRAHPPVFPELGQGFTNPKGDVVTVASVHPVTTGLAVGETFVHGYADHVQMTAGKDGSVLVNDEFGKPVVIAGSIGKGRVVLHGMITGYTSVKRGDFAGETKEPEGGERTVFLNAVTWLGQGLETRKSE
;
A
#
# COMPACT_ATOMS: atom_id res chain seq x y z
N MET A 1 -69.97 -0.80 50.72
CA MET A 1 -70.41 0.61 50.59
C MET A 1 -69.15 1.46 50.45
N LEU A 2 -68.82 1.85 49.21
CA LEU A 2 -68.70 3.25 48.71
C LEU A 2 -67.34 3.88 49.06
N GLN A 3 -66.37 4.08 48.14
CA GLN A 3 -66.36 4.88 46.88
C GLN A 3 -65.39 4.27 45.83
N ARG A 4 -65.80 3.83 44.62
CA ARG A 4 -65.77 4.48 43.27
C ARG A 4 -64.48 5.27 42.93
N CYS A 5 -63.58 4.83 42.05
CA CYS A 5 -63.61 4.54 40.60
C CYS A 5 -63.60 5.78 39.68
N ALA A 6 -62.45 6.05 39.05
CA ALA A 6 -62.27 6.26 37.60
C ALA A 6 -60.77 6.51 37.30
N MET A 7 -60.08 5.54 36.68
CA MET A 7 -58.80 5.81 36.00
C MET A 7 -58.85 5.14 34.63
N LEU A 8 -58.69 5.98 33.61
CA LEU A 8 -58.69 5.65 32.20
C LEU A 8 -57.64 4.56 31.88
N VAL A 9 -58.08 3.51 31.19
CA VAL A 9 -57.21 2.64 30.41
C VAL A 9 -57.02 3.29 29.05
N THR A 10 -55.82 3.80 28.77
CA THR A 10 -55.40 4.19 27.41
C THR A 10 -54.45 3.12 26.90
N LEU A 11 -54.92 2.28 25.98
CA LEU A 11 -54.08 1.40 25.18
C LEU A 11 -53.12 2.28 24.36
N PHE A 12 -51.83 2.29 24.71
CA PHE A 12 -50.79 2.71 23.79
C PHE A 12 -50.45 1.54 22.87
N ALA A 13 -50.94 1.61 21.63
CA ALA A 13 -50.35 0.87 20.53
C ALA A 13 -48.93 1.40 20.34
N LEU A 14 -47.93 0.61 20.72
CA LEU A 14 -46.53 0.84 20.37
C LEU A 14 -46.41 0.79 18.84
N PRO A 15 -45.92 1.83 18.15
CA PRO A 15 -45.54 1.67 16.77
C PRO A 15 -44.31 0.75 16.76
N PHE A 16 -44.48 -0.44 16.18
CA PHE A 16 -43.36 -1.19 15.61
C PHE A 16 -42.63 -0.23 14.67
N HIS A 17 -41.56 0.40 15.17
CA HIS A 17 -40.58 1.01 14.30
C HIS A 17 -40.02 -0.15 13.48
N ALA A 18 -40.32 -0.17 12.20
CA ALA A 18 -39.51 -0.89 11.25
C ALA A 18 -38.07 -0.42 11.50
N LEU A 19 -37.21 -1.33 11.97
CA LEU A 19 -35.78 -1.11 12.02
C LEU A 19 -35.36 -0.75 10.59
N ALA A 20 -35.10 0.53 10.35
CA ALA A 20 -34.46 0.97 9.12
C ALA A 20 -33.21 0.11 8.95
N GLN A 21 -33.11 -0.61 7.83
CA GLN A 21 -31.82 -1.20 7.47
C GLN A 21 -30.82 -0.03 7.42
N PRO A 22 -29.58 -0.18 7.91
CA PRO A 22 -28.57 0.83 7.61
C PRO A 22 -28.59 1.02 6.08
N ASP A 23 -28.68 2.29 5.66
CA ASP A 23 -28.69 2.65 4.25
C ASP A 23 -27.45 1.99 3.62
N ARG A 24 -27.67 1.14 2.62
CA ARG A 24 -26.56 0.53 1.87
C ARG A 24 -25.75 1.67 1.28
N GLU A 25 -24.45 1.71 1.53
CA GLU A 25 -23.57 2.74 1.00
C GLU A 25 -22.57 2.13 0.02
N LEU A 26 -22.70 2.47 -1.25
CA LEU A 26 -21.76 2.10 -2.30
C LEU A 26 -21.45 3.34 -3.13
N CYS A 27 -20.21 3.80 -3.02
CA CYS A 27 -19.71 4.94 -3.78
C CYS A 27 -18.94 4.48 -5.02
N THR A 28 -19.06 5.22 -6.12
CA THR A 28 -18.21 5.00 -7.28
C THR A 28 -17.74 6.27 -7.97
N PHE A 29 -16.58 6.20 -8.58
CA PHE A 29 -16.01 7.30 -9.35
C PHE A 29 -16.50 7.21 -10.79
N VAL A 30 -17.18 8.25 -11.29
CA VAL A 30 -17.78 8.23 -12.63
C VAL A 30 -17.13 9.28 -13.53
N SER A 31 -16.08 8.90 -14.24
CA SER A 31 -15.41 9.84 -15.15
C SER A 31 -16.04 9.86 -16.55
N PRO A 32 -16.30 11.05 -17.13
CA PRO A 32 -16.55 11.17 -18.57
C PRO A 32 -15.27 10.98 -19.39
N GLY A 33 -14.09 11.12 -18.75
CA GLY A 33 -12.80 11.22 -19.44
C GLY A 33 -12.10 9.90 -19.76
N GLY A 34 -12.72 8.77 -19.44
CA GLY A 34 -12.01 7.51 -19.35
C GLY A 34 -12.55 6.32 -20.09
N PRO A 35 -11.82 5.80 -21.10
CA PRO A 35 -11.03 6.58 -22.05
C PRO A 35 -11.96 7.45 -22.92
N TRP A 36 -11.54 8.69 -23.20
CA TRP A 36 -12.29 9.59 -24.08
C TRP A 36 -12.64 8.90 -25.41
N GLY A 37 -13.93 8.74 -25.66
CA GLY A 37 -14.43 8.18 -26.91
C GLY A 37 -14.89 6.73 -26.84
N ILE A 38 -14.76 6.02 -25.71
CA ILE A 38 -15.41 4.70 -25.53
C ILE A 38 -16.90 4.81 -25.84
N TRP A 39 -17.57 5.79 -25.25
CA TRP A 39 -18.98 6.04 -25.50
C TRP A 39 -19.25 6.61 -26.89
N LYS A 40 -18.34 7.43 -27.43
CA LYS A 40 -18.51 7.96 -28.79
C LYS A 40 -18.48 6.82 -29.82
N LYS A 41 -17.61 5.84 -29.63
CA LYS A 41 -17.49 4.67 -30.52
C LYS A 41 -18.68 3.71 -30.36
N ASN A 42 -19.21 3.56 -29.15
CA ASN A 42 -20.26 2.60 -28.86
C ASN A 42 -21.68 3.15 -29.05
N LEU A 43 -21.91 4.42 -28.71
CA LEU A 43 -23.23 5.04 -28.63
C LEU A 43 -23.32 6.39 -29.37
N ASN A 44 -22.26 6.80 -30.07
CA ASN A 44 -22.16 8.11 -30.74
C ASN A 44 -22.46 9.32 -29.82
N ARG A 45 -22.23 9.16 -28.51
CA ARG A 45 -22.35 10.20 -27.48
C ARG A 45 -21.05 10.27 -26.69
N ARG A 46 -20.59 11.47 -26.32
CA ARG A 46 -19.32 11.62 -25.57
C ARG A 46 -19.43 11.18 -24.11
N PHE A 47 -20.59 11.41 -23.50
CA PHE A 47 -20.89 11.05 -22.12
C PHE A 47 -22.40 10.74 -22.01
N PRO A 48 -22.79 9.46 -22.01
CA PRO A 48 -24.20 9.03 -21.99
C PRO A 48 -24.70 8.89 -20.55
N VAL A 49 -24.93 10.03 -19.88
CA VAL A 49 -25.26 10.10 -18.45
C VAL A 49 -26.44 9.21 -18.07
N GLU A 50 -27.55 9.31 -18.81
CA GLU A 50 -28.77 8.49 -18.61
C GLU A 50 -28.48 6.99 -18.51
N LYS A 51 -27.64 6.46 -19.41
CA LYS A 51 -27.28 5.05 -19.39
C LYS A 51 -26.41 4.74 -18.17
N ILE A 52 -25.36 5.52 -17.95
CA ILE A 52 -24.37 5.24 -16.90
C ILE A 52 -25.05 5.27 -15.53
N VAL A 53 -25.76 6.35 -15.23
CA VAL A 53 -26.43 6.52 -13.93
C VAL A 53 -27.47 5.42 -13.71
N LYS A 54 -28.25 5.07 -14.75
CA LYS A 54 -29.18 3.95 -14.67
C LYS A 54 -28.49 2.62 -14.36
N ASP A 55 -27.41 2.29 -15.08
CA ASP A 55 -26.70 1.02 -14.86
C ASP A 55 -26.08 0.97 -13.45
N LEU A 56 -25.55 2.09 -12.96
CA LEU A 56 -25.01 2.18 -11.59
C LEU A 56 -26.13 2.03 -10.54
N ALA A 57 -27.34 2.52 -10.83
CA ALA A 57 -28.49 2.35 -9.94
C ALA A 57 -28.92 0.87 -9.88
N GLU A 58 -28.84 0.16 -11.01
CA GLU A 58 -29.09 -1.29 -11.07
C GLU A 58 -28.04 -2.11 -10.30
N ILE A 59 -26.79 -1.62 -10.17
CA ILE A 59 -25.74 -2.20 -9.32
C ILE A 59 -25.98 -1.88 -7.82
N GLY A 60 -26.80 -0.87 -7.51
CA GLY A 60 -27.05 -0.42 -6.14
C GLY A 60 -26.07 0.65 -5.65
N VAL A 61 -25.41 1.39 -6.56
CA VAL A 61 -24.61 2.56 -6.22
C VAL A 61 -25.51 3.65 -5.63
N THR A 62 -25.08 4.24 -4.52
CA THR A 62 -25.78 5.34 -3.82
C THR A 62 -25.08 6.67 -3.96
N ASP A 63 -23.75 6.66 -4.17
CA ASP A 63 -22.95 7.87 -4.23
C ASP A 63 -22.06 7.87 -5.47
N ILE A 64 -21.96 9.03 -6.12
CA ILE A 64 -21.09 9.27 -7.27
C ILE A 64 -20.02 10.29 -6.88
N TYR A 65 -18.76 9.88 -6.94
CA TYR A 65 -17.65 10.81 -7.10
C TYR A 65 -17.54 11.22 -8.57
N PHE A 66 -17.97 12.44 -8.88
CA PHE A 66 -17.88 12.98 -10.22
C PHE A 66 -16.58 13.80 -10.34
N PRO A 67 -15.55 13.32 -11.09
CA PRO A 67 -14.37 14.11 -11.44
C PRO A 67 -14.78 15.24 -12.35
N ASP A 68 -15.28 16.32 -11.75
CA ASP A 68 -15.69 17.51 -12.44
C ASP A 68 -14.46 18.26 -12.98
N GLN A 69 -13.30 18.15 -12.32
CA GLN A 69 -12.04 18.68 -12.85
C GLN A 69 -11.28 17.61 -13.64
N VAL A 70 -10.88 17.92 -14.88
CA VAL A 70 -10.15 16.97 -15.74
C VAL A 70 -8.66 17.03 -15.48
N GLY A 71 -8.16 16.07 -14.70
CA GLY A 71 -6.75 16.01 -14.34
C GLY A 71 -6.34 17.10 -13.35
N ARG A 72 -5.05 17.15 -13.04
CA ARG A 72 -4.50 18.01 -11.97
C ARG A 72 -4.46 19.48 -12.39
N GLY A 73 -5.30 20.31 -11.78
CA GLY A 73 -5.48 21.73 -12.09
C GLY A 73 -6.10 21.98 -13.47
N GLY A 74 -6.74 20.97 -14.06
CA GLY A 74 -7.27 21.07 -15.42
C GLY A 74 -8.63 21.78 -15.50
N PRO A 75 -9.22 21.83 -16.71
CA PRO A 75 -10.52 22.46 -16.94
C PRO A 75 -11.68 21.63 -16.36
N PHE A 76 -12.79 22.31 -16.10
CA PHE A 76 -13.98 21.79 -15.43
C PHE A 76 -15.06 21.25 -16.37
N LEU A 77 -15.89 20.35 -15.88
CA LEU A 77 -16.97 19.68 -16.61
C LEU A 77 -18.34 20.33 -16.36
N HIS A 78 -18.31 21.56 -15.87
CA HIS A 78 -19.40 22.53 -15.80
C HIS A 78 -18.97 23.87 -16.44
N PRO A 79 -19.91 24.74 -16.87
CA PRO A 79 -19.62 26.12 -17.25
C PRO A 79 -19.15 26.93 -16.03
N THR A 80 -18.02 27.62 -16.16
CA THR A 80 -17.47 28.47 -15.09
C THR A 80 -17.12 29.86 -15.62
N ALA A 81 -17.30 30.87 -14.77
CA ALA A 81 -16.88 32.26 -15.00
C ALA A 81 -15.77 32.70 -14.02
N VAL A 82 -15.29 31.81 -13.14
CA VAL A 82 -14.19 32.09 -12.22
C VAL A 82 -12.91 32.40 -13.00
N GLU A 83 -12.18 33.41 -12.54
CA GLU A 83 -10.94 33.85 -13.18
C GLU A 83 -9.93 32.70 -13.28
N HIS A 84 -9.24 32.58 -14.41
CA HIS A 84 -8.32 31.49 -14.78
C HIS A 84 -8.94 30.09 -14.95
N ALA A 85 -10.09 29.80 -14.32
CA ALA A 85 -10.81 28.55 -14.52
C ALA A 85 -11.36 28.46 -15.96
N LYS A 86 -11.32 27.26 -16.53
CA LYS A 86 -11.77 27.01 -17.90
C LYS A 86 -12.70 25.84 -17.93
N ARG A 87 -13.77 25.93 -18.73
CA ARG A 87 -14.61 24.77 -19.05
C ARG A 87 -13.92 23.85 -20.06
N HIS A 88 -14.16 22.55 -19.96
CA HIS A 88 -13.57 21.56 -20.84
C HIS A 88 -14.23 21.60 -22.24
N GLY A 89 -13.42 21.80 -23.29
CA GLY A 89 -13.94 21.95 -24.67
C GLY A 89 -14.78 20.77 -25.18
N TYR A 90 -14.56 19.56 -24.66
CA TYR A 90 -15.35 18.37 -25.02
C TYR A 90 -16.82 18.41 -24.64
N MET A 91 -17.23 19.27 -23.71
CA MET A 91 -18.64 19.44 -23.35
C MET A 91 -19.45 20.05 -24.50
N GLY A 92 -18.83 20.82 -25.41
CA GLY A 92 -19.57 21.56 -26.41
C GLY A 92 -20.52 22.56 -25.74
N LYS A 93 -21.82 22.45 -25.96
CA LYS A 93 -22.84 23.29 -25.28
C LYS A 93 -23.46 22.63 -24.05
N ARG A 94 -23.06 21.40 -23.73
CA ARG A 94 -23.63 20.63 -22.61
C ARG A 94 -23.02 21.09 -21.29
N ASP A 95 -23.71 20.76 -20.23
CA ASP A 95 -23.27 20.88 -18.85
C ASP A 95 -23.30 19.47 -18.26
N PHE A 96 -22.14 18.84 -18.07
CA PHE A 96 -22.12 17.43 -17.66
C PHE A 96 -22.42 17.28 -16.17
N LEU A 97 -22.11 18.29 -15.35
CA LEU A 97 -22.49 18.29 -13.95
C LEU A 97 -24.02 18.35 -13.81
N GLU A 98 -24.67 19.29 -14.48
CA GLU A 98 -26.14 19.41 -14.47
C GLU A 98 -26.81 18.10 -14.89
N GLU A 99 -26.32 17.47 -15.97
CA GLU A 99 -26.86 16.20 -16.44
C GLU A 99 -26.72 15.07 -15.41
N VAL A 100 -25.58 14.98 -14.72
CA VAL A 100 -25.34 13.97 -13.66
C VAL A 100 -26.24 14.22 -12.46
N LEU A 101 -26.41 15.48 -12.04
CA LEU A 101 -27.29 15.84 -10.92
C LEU A 101 -28.75 15.49 -11.23
N VAL A 102 -29.26 15.92 -12.39
CA VAL A 102 -30.64 15.66 -12.82
C VAL A 102 -30.92 14.18 -12.96
N GLU A 103 -30.01 13.42 -13.58
CA GLU A 103 -30.21 11.98 -13.75
C GLU A 103 -30.06 11.23 -12.43
N GLY A 104 -29.05 11.55 -11.62
CA GLY A 104 -28.81 10.94 -10.31
C GLY A 104 -29.98 11.11 -9.36
N ALA A 105 -30.62 12.29 -9.39
CA ALA A 105 -31.78 12.58 -8.56
C ALA A 105 -32.97 11.63 -8.84
N LYS A 106 -33.12 11.12 -10.07
CA LYS A 106 -34.19 10.15 -10.42
C LYS A 106 -34.04 8.82 -9.67
N TYR A 107 -32.81 8.48 -9.27
CA TYR A 107 -32.48 7.24 -8.58
C TYR A 107 -32.08 7.46 -7.11
N GLY A 108 -32.16 8.71 -6.62
CA GLY A 108 -31.78 9.06 -5.25
C GLY A 108 -30.27 8.96 -4.98
N MET A 109 -29.43 9.18 -6.00
CA MET A 109 -27.98 9.14 -5.84
C MET A 109 -27.39 10.47 -5.43
N ASP A 110 -26.57 10.45 -4.39
CA ASP A 110 -25.74 11.57 -3.94
C ASP A 110 -24.55 11.79 -4.88
N VAL A 111 -24.17 13.04 -5.12
CA VAL A 111 -23.09 13.45 -6.02
C VAL A 111 -22.09 14.33 -5.28
N TRP A 112 -20.83 13.92 -5.35
CA TRP A 112 -19.67 14.59 -4.77
C TRP A 112 -18.75 15.10 -5.90
N LEU A 113 -18.36 16.37 -5.87
CA LEU A 113 -17.44 16.91 -6.89
C LEU A 113 -16.00 16.60 -6.52
N MET A 114 -15.35 15.82 -7.38
CA MET A 114 -13.96 15.45 -7.23
C MET A 114 -13.05 16.42 -7.99
N TRP A 115 -12.15 17.07 -7.25
CA TRP A 115 -11.16 18.00 -7.78
C TRP A 115 -9.74 17.64 -7.35
N THR A 116 -8.77 18.03 -8.17
CA THR A 116 -7.33 17.83 -7.91
C THR A 116 -6.57 19.07 -8.33
N THR A 117 -5.81 19.65 -7.40
CA THR A 117 -4.95 20.82 -7.62
C THR A 117 -3.78 20.50 -8.57
N PRO A 118 -3.17 21.49 -9.25
CA PRO A 118 -2.06 21.26 -10.17
C PRO A 118 -0.79 20.80 -9.45
N GLY A 119 -0.04 19.87 -10.03
CA GLY A 119 1.26 19.45 -9.49
C GLY A 119 2.44 20.40 -9.79
N LYS A 120 2.12 21.60 -10.24
CA LYS A 120 3.02 22.68 -10.67
C LYS A 120 2.19 23.97 -10.68
N GLU A 121 2.59 24.97 -11.47
CA GLU A 121 1.77 26.18 -11.65
C GLU A 121 0.38 25.84 -12.23
N TYR A 122 -0.63 26.56 -11.75
CA TYR A 122 -1.97 26.51 -12.31
C TYR A 122 -1.92 26.95 -13.78
N PRO A 123 -2.59 26.23 -14.71
CA PRO A 123 -2.39 26.43 -16.14
C PRO A 123 -2.50 27.90 -16.59
N ASP A 124 -1.51 28.33 -17.38
CA ASP A 124 -1.40 29.68 -17.94
C ASP A 124 -1.26 30.81 -16.89
N THR A 125 -0.79 30.48 -15.68
CA THR A 125 -0.52 31.43 -14.59
C THR A 125 0.83 31.14 -13.91
N ASP A 126 1.20 31.97 -12.94
CA ASP A 126 2.32 31.80 -12.01
C ASP A 126 1.88 31.31 -10.61
N ILE A 127 0.59 31.00 -10.43
CA ILE A 127 0.01 30.56 -9.16
C ILE A 127 0.47 29.12 -8.88
N HIS A 128 1.13 28.87 -7.76
CA HIS A 128 1.66 27.55 -7.40
C HIS A 128 1.64 27.36 -5.88
N GLY A 129 1.74 26.11 -5.42
CA GLY A 129 1.64 25.78 -3.99
C GLY A 129 0.21 25.84 -3.46
N LEU A 130 -0.07 25.11 -2.39
CA LEU A 130 -1.38 25.11 -1.73
C LEU A 130 -1.57 26.30 -0.79
N ASN A 131 -0.48 26.94 -0.35
CA ASN A 131 -0.47 28.12 0.51
C ASN A 131 -0.54 29.45 -0.26
N ASP A 132 -0.38 29.47 -1.60
CA ASP A 132 -0.57 30.70 -2.38
C ASP A 132 -2.02 31.21 -2.20
N PRO A 133 -2.22 32.44 -1.69
CA PRO A 133 -3.55 33.00 -1.45
C PRO A 133 -4.42 33.03 -2.71
N ARG A 134 -3.82 33.13 -3.90
CA ARG A 134 -4.52 33.11 -5.20
C ARG A 134 -5.02 31.71 -5.53
N MET A 135 -4.27 30.66 -5.19
CA MET A 135 -4.72 29.26 -5.33
C MET A 135 -5.93 28.98 -4.43
N ILE A 136 -5.85 29.40 -3.16
CA ILE A 136 -6.96 29.25 -2.19
C ILE A 136 -8.19 30.01 -2.68
N THR A 137 -8.02 31.26 -3.12
CA THR A 137 -9.12 32.10 -3.62
C THR A 137 -9.79 31.47 -4.84
N LEU A 138 -9.00 31.00 -5.81
CA LEU A 138 -9.52 30.36 -7.03
C LEU A 138 -10.44 29.19 -6.69
N TYR A 139 -10.02 28.29 -5.80
CA TYR A 139 -10.85 27.14 -5.43
C TYR A 139 -12.02 27.51 -4.51
N CYS A 140 -11.90 28.55 -3.67
CA CYS A 140 -13.02 29.09 -2.91
C CYS A 140 -14.10 29.68 -3.84
N ASP A 141 -13.70 30.46 -4.83
CA ASP A 141 -14.61 31.09 -5.80
C ASP A 141 -15.32 30.03 -6.66
N LEU A 142 -14.62 28.95 -7.02
CA LEU A 142 -15.23 27.80 -7.70
C LEU A 142 -16.29 27.11 -6.84
N ILE A 143 -16.01 26.85 -5.55
CA ILE A 143 -17.00 26.24 -4.64
C ILE A 143 -18.21 27.17 -4.49
N ASP A 144 -17.99 28.47 -4.35
CA ASP A 144 -19.08 29.44 -4.23
C ASP A 144 -19.93 29.51 -5.52
N GLU A 145 -19.29 29.51 -6.69
CA GLU A 145 -19.98 29.46 -7.98
C GLU A 145 -20.81 28.19 -8.12
N VAL A 146 -20.25 27.04 -7.79
CA VAL A 146 -20.97 25.76 -7.80
C VAL A 146 -22.16 25.80 -6.85
N GLY A 147 -21.98 26.26 -5.62
CA GLY A 147 -23.04 26.35 -4.62
C GLY A 147 -24.19 27.25 -5.08
N ARG A 148 -23.88 28.41 -5.67
CA ARG A 148 -24.89 29.32 -6.23
C ARG A 148 -25.63 28.75 -7.43
N ASN A 149 -24.91 28.10 -8.34
CA ASN A 149 -25.48 27.64 -9.61
C ASN A 149 -26.23 26.31 -9.48
N TYR A 150 -25.75 25.41 -8.61
CA TYR A 150 -26.24 24.03 -8.51
C TYR A 150 -26.82 23.66 -7.14
N GLY A 151 -26.73 24.52 -6.11
CA GLY A 151 -27.22 24.20 -4.74
C GLY A 151 -28.74 23.98 -4.61
N HIS A 152 -29.49 24.19 -5.70
CA HIS A 152 -30.90 23.80 -5.78
C HIS A 152 -31.07 22.27 -5.97
N HIS A 153 -30.05 21.57 -6.46
CA HIS A 153 -30.00 20.11 -6.54
C HIS A 153 -29.64 19.52 -5.19
N LYS A 154 -30.61 18.90 -4.50
CA LYS A 154 -30.41 18.35 -3.15
C LYS A 154 -29.47 17.15 -3.09
N ASN A 155 -29.23 16.51 -4.22
CA ASN A 155 -28.27 15.43 -4.34
C ASN A 155 -26.85 15.90 -4.68
N LEU A 156 -26.58 17.21 -4.82
CA LEU A 156 -25.22 17.73 -4.74
C LEU A 156 -24.84 17.85 -3.27
N VAL A 157 -23.99 16.95 -2.77
CA VAL A 157 -23.82 16.81 -1.31
C VAL A 157 -22.45 17.22 -0.77
N GLY A 158 -21.46 17.43 -1.63
CA GLY A 158 -20.15 17.84 -1.14
C GLY A 158 -19.01 17.84 -2.13
N MET A 159 -17.86 18.32 -1.66
CA MET A 159 -16.58 18.34 -2.35
C MET A 159 -15.73 17.14 -1.94
N TYR A 160 -14.97 16.59 -2.87
CA TYR A 160 -14.00 15.52 -2.66
C TYR A 160 -12.64 15.95 -3.16
N TRP A 161 -11.70 16.11 -2.24
CA TRP A 161 -10.31 16.44 -2.55
C TRP A 161 -9.55 15.18 -2.93
N HIS A 162 -9.21 15.07 -4.21
CA HIS A 162 -8.46 13.97 -4.77
C HIS A 162 -7.02 14.40 -5.06
N GLU A 163 -6.03 13.61 -4.65
CA GLU A 163 -4.62 13.80 -5.01
C GLU A 163 -4.05 15.20 -4.68
N LEU A 164 -4.44 15.84 -3.56
CA LEU A 164 -3.79 17.10 -3.16
C LEU A 164 -2.29 16.92 -2.85
N ASP A 165 -1.88 15.71 -2.46
CA ASP A 165 -0.46 15.35 -2.33
C ASP A 165 0.31 15.56 -3.64
N CYS A 166 -0.36 15.57 -4.79
CA CYS A 166 0.31 15.78 -6.05
C CYS A 166 0.69 17.24 -6.31
N THR A 167 0.11 18.19 -5.58
CA THR A 167 0.56 19.58 -5.50
C THR A 167 1.59 19.75 -4.40
N GLU A 168 1.30 19.19 -3.23
CA GLU A 168 2.14 19.35 -2.05
C GLU A 168 3.50 18.63 -2.17
N ALA A 169 3.56 17.43 -2.77
CA ALA A 169 4.80 16.65 -2.84
C ALA A 169 5.92 17.21 -3.74
N PRO A 170 5.64 17.78 -4.93
CA PRO A 170 6.68 18.41 -5.74
C PRO A 170 7.12 19.79 -5.23
N ASP A 171 6.31 20.46 -4.39
CA ASP A 171 6.64 21.77 -3.84
C ASP A 171 7.90 21.70 -2.94
N THR A 172 8.90 22.53 -3.20
CA THR A 172 10.10 22.57 -2.35
C THR A 172 9.93 23.50 -1.16
N HIS A 173 8.93 24.39 -1.20
CA HIS A 173 8.69 25.46 -0.24
C HIS A 173 9.92 26.39 -0.08
N ASP A 174 10.76 26.52 -1.11
CA ASP A 174 11.96 27.35 -1.03
C ASP A 174 11.63 28.85 -0.82
N ASP A 175 10.44 29.28 -1.24
CA ASP A 175 9.88 30.62 -1.07
C ASP A 175 9.17 30.84 0.27
N ASP A 176 8.91 29.77 1.04
CA ASP A 176 8.13 29.81 2.27
C ASP A 176 8.96 30.02 3.55
N VAL A 177 10.29 30.22 3.45
CA VAL A 177 11.17 30.23 4.64
C VAL A 177 10.67 31.18 5.74
N ALA A 178 10.16 32.35 5.36
CA ALA A 178 9.59 33.32 6.29
C ALA A 178 8.25 32.86 6.90
N GLU A 179 7.38 32.24 6.09
CA GLU A 179 6.11 31.66 6.55
C GLU A 179 6.37 30.49 7.51
N PHE A 180 7.30 29.60 7.16
CA PHE A 180 7.74 28.50 8.01
C PHE A 180 8.34 28.98 9.34
N ALA A 181 9.15 30.04 9.33
CA ALA A 181 9.68 30.65 10.54
C ALA A 181 8.56 31.20 11.44
N ALA A 182 7.54 31.84 10.86
CA ALA A 182 6.37 32.33 11.58
C ALA A 182 5.50 31.19 12.14
N PHE A 183 5.29 30.13 11.35
CA PHE A 183 4.63 28.89 11.78
C PHE A 183 5.34 28.30 12.99
N CYS A 184 6.67 28.20 12.94
CA CYS A 184 7.47 27.68 14.04
C CYS A 184 7.39 28.54 15.29
N GLN A 185 7.47 29.87 15.14
CA GLN A 185 7.32 30.80 16.26
C GLN A 185 5.95 30.66 16.93
N LYS A 186 4.88 30.58 16.13
CA LYS A 186 3.50 30.49 16.62
C LYS A 186 3.20 29.15 17.27
N ARG A 187 3.58 28.02 16.65
CA ARG A 187 3.25 26.68 17.12
C ARG A 187 4.21 26.16 18.19
N PHE A 188 5.49 26.49 18.08
CA PHE A 188 6.53 25.92 18.95
C PHE A 188 7.21 26.93 19.89
N GLY A 189 7.00 28.23 19.69
CA GLY A 189 7.58 29.29 20.50
C GLY A 189 8.98 29.73 20.07
N ALA A 190 9.50 29.19 18.96
CA ALA A 190 10.82 29.53 18.43
C ALA A 190 10.77 29.63 16.90
N ALA A 191 11.17 30.78 16.36
CA ALA A 191 11.30 30.99 14.92
C ALA A 191 12.45 30.17 14.33
N TYR A 192 12.27 29.68 13.11
CA TYR A 192 13.34 29.01 12.36
C TYR A 192 14.46 30.01 12.02
N PRO A 193 15.74 29.71 12.35
CA PRO A 193 16.84 30.65 12.15
C PRO A 193 17.53 30.54 10.78
N GLY A 194 17.18 29.53 9.97
CA GLY A 194 17.83 29.28 8.68
C GLY A 194 17.32 30.18 7.56
N ASP A 195 18.10 30.26 6.49
CA ASP A 195 17.82 31.01 5.25
C ASP A 195 17.29 30.13 4.10
N ALA A 196 17.25 28.80 4.30
CA ALA A 196 16.70 27.81 3.38
C ALA A 196 15.96 26.71 4.15
N MET A 197 15.07 25.96 3.50
CA MET A 197 14.34 24.87 4.14
C MET A 197 15.28 23.80 4.74
N PRO A 198 14.93 23.24 5.91
CA PRO A 198 15.77 22.25 6.58
C PRO A 198 15.87 20.95 5.77
N LYS A 199 17.07 20.38 5.72
CA LYS A 199 17.33 19.10 5.04
C LYS A 199 16.66 17.95 5.80
N VAL A 200 16.35 16.88 5.09
CA VAL A 200 15.80 15.66 5.70
C VAL A 200 16.81 15.03 6.64
N ASP A 201 16.55 15.16 7.94
CA ASP A 201 17.31 14.52 9.02
C ASP A 201 16.33 14.20 10.16
N PRO A 202 16.07 12.91 10.47
CA PRO A 202 15.14 12.52 11.53
C PRO A 202 15.52 13.07 12.92
N GLU A 203 16.81 13.38 13.15
CA GLU A 203 17.29 13.95 14.41
C GLU A 203 17.13 15.48 14.47
N ASP A 204 17.00 16.16 13.33
CA ASP A 204 16.80 17.60 13.28
C ASP A 204 15.36 18.00 13.61
N VAL A 205 15.20 18.82 14.66
CA VAL A 205 13.91 19.37 15.07
C VAL A 205 13.31 20.30 14.00
N TRP A 206 14.13 21.05 13.26
CA TRP A 206 13.63 21.96 12.25
C TRP A 206 13.07 21.20 11.06
N TRP A 207 13.73 20.11 10.67
CA TRP A 207 13.16 19.18 9.69
C TRP A 207 11.81 18.61 10.14
N ARG A 208 11.70 18.12 11.38
CA ARG A 208 10.41 17.60 11.90
C ARG A 208 9.32 18.65 11.85
N ARG A 209 9.66 19.90 12.17
CA ARG A 209 8.74 21.03 12.08
C ARG A 209 8.39 21.39 10.64
N HIS A 210 9.31 21.24 9.68
CA HIS A 210 9.02 21.43 8.26
C HIS A 210 8.04 20.36 7.74
N PHE A 211 8.19 19.10 8.15
CA PHE A 211 7.16 18.09 7.86
C PHE A 211 5.78 18.48 8.43
N LEU A 212 5.71 18.98 9.66
CA LEU A 212 4.45 19.49 10.24
C LEU A 212 3.92 20.76 9.53
N TYR A 213 4.81 21.59 8.98
CA TYR A 213 4.43 22.76 8.18
C TYR A 213 3.72 22.34 6.89
N ARG A 214 4.21 21.30 6.21
CA ARG A 214 3.56 20.72 5.02
C ARG A 214 2.14 20.22 5.33
N ILE A 215 1.97 19.53 6.47
CA ILE A 215 0.64 19.15 6.97
C ILE A 215 -0.21 20.40 7.26
N HIS A 216 0.38 21.46 7.80
CA HIS A 216 -0.32 22.72 8.06
C HIS A 216 -0.80 23.42 6.78
N VAL A 217 0.02 23.45 5.74
CA VAL A 217 -0.34 23.99 4.41
C VAL A 217 -1.54 23.26 3.84
N MET A 218 -1.48 21.92 3.79
CA MET A 218 -2.59 21.06 3.35
C MET A 218 -3.87 21.32 4.14
N ASN A 219 -3.80 21.24 5.47
CA ASN A 219 -4.97 21.41 6.34
C ASN A 219 -5.57 22.82 6.26
N THR A 220 -4.75 23.84 6.02
CA THR A 220 -5.22 25.22 5.86
C THR A 220 -6.01 25.36 4.56
N PHE A 221 -5.52 24.80 3.46
CA PHE A 221 -6.24 24.78 2.17
C PHE A 221 -7.60 24.07 2.30
N VAL A 222 -7.62 22.88 2.90
CA VAL A 222 -8.86 22.10 3.11
C VAL A 222 -9.83 22.84 4.03
N ALA A 223 -9.36 23.43 5.13
CA ALA A 223 -10.21 24.17 6.06
C ALA A 223 -10.82 25.42 5.40
N LYS A 224 -10.03 26.18 4.62
CA LYS A 224 -10.50 27.39 3.96
C LYS A 224 -11.56 27.11 2.89
N THR A 225 -11.36 26.06 2.11
CA THR A 225 -12.33 25.65 1.10
C THR A 225 -13.60 25.07 1.73
N LYS A 226 -13.48 24.34 2.85
CA LYS A 226 -14.61 23.89 3.66
C LYS A 226 -15.49 25.04 4.19
N GLU A 227 -14.89 26.12 4.69
CA GLU A 227 -15.63 27.30 5.17
C GLU A 227 -16.57 27.88 4.10
N VAL A 228 -16.22 27.76 2.81
CA VAL A 228 -17.07 28.19 1.69
C VAL A 228 -18.11 27.13 1.34
N ALA A 229 -17.71 25.86 1.31
CA ALA A 229 -18.62 24.74 1.05
C ALA A 229 -19.81 24.72 2.02
N GLU A 230 -19.56 24.94 3.32
CA GLU A 230 -20.59 24.93 4.36
C GLU A 230 -21.64 26.03 4.20
N LYS A 231 -21.30 27.17 3.57
CA LYS A 231 -22.29 28.23 3.27
C LYS A 231 -23.37 27.75 2.29
N HIS A 232 -23.07 26.70 1.53
CA HIS A 232 -23.93 26.11 0.51
C HIS A 232 -24.42 24.71 0.91
N ASP A 233 -24.31 24.33 2.20
CA ASP A 233 -24.71 23.02 2.72
C ASP A 233 -23.95 21.84 2.06
N LEU A 234 -22.73 22.11 1.58
CA LEU A 234 -21.85 21.11 0.96
C LEU A 234 -20.89 20.53 2.00
N ARG A 235 -20.83 19.20 2.08
CA ARG A 235 -19.89 18.45 2.93
C ARG A 235 -18.50 18.36 2.27
N THR A 236 -17.50 17.91 3.01
CA THR A 236 -16.13 17.69 2.52
C THR A 236 -15.70 16.24 2.71
N SER A 237 -15.07 15.69 1.69
CA SER A 237 -14.44 14.38 1.68
C SER A 237 -13.00 14.48 1.17
N PHE A 238 -12.15 13.53 1.55
CA PHE A 238 -10.72 13.56 1.23
C PHE A 238 -10.18 12.19 0.82
N CYS A 239 -9.31 12.17 -0.19
CA CYS A 239 -8.60 10.98 -0.65
C CYS A 239 -7.33 10.74 0.19
N THR A 240 -7.31 9.70 1.03
CA THR A 240 -6.17 9.43 1.92
C THR A 240 -5.40 8.19 1.50
N TYR A 241 -4.18 8.40 0.99
CA TYR A 241 -3.20 7.32 0.80
C TYR A 241 -2.36 7.11 2.07
N THR A 242 -1.93 5.87 2.33
CA THR A 242 -1.09 5.51 3.48
C THR A 242 0.36 5.89 3.24
N ALA A 243 0.74 7.12 3.62
CA ALA A 243 2.09 7.66 3.47
C ALA A 243 3.15 6.80 4.18
N GLU A 244 2.81 6.23 5.32
CA GLU A 244 3.67 5.34 6.11
C GLU A 244 3.97 4.00 5.42
N ALA A 245 3.09 3.56 4.51
CA ALA A 245 3.29 2.34 3.74
C ALA A 245 4.00 2.59 2.40
N TYR A 246 4.26 3.84 2.03
CA TYR A 246 4.94 4.18 0.78
C TYR A 246 6.45 3.95 0.90
N SER A 247 7.02 3.21 -0.06
CA SER A 247 8.44 2.85 -0.05
C SER A 247 9.39 4.00 -0.42
N GLY A 248 8.84 5.19 -0.72
CA GLY A 248 9.61 6.41 -0.97
C GLY A 248 9.45 7.45 0.15
N GLN A 249 9.48 8.72 -0.22
CA GLN A 249 9.42 9.86 0.69
C GLN A 249 7.98 10.27 1.01
N GLY A 250 7.27 9.44 1.78
CA GLY A 250 5.85 9.66 2.12
C GLY A 250 5.58 10.97 2.89
N TRP A 251 6.57 11.49 3.62
CA TRP A 251 6.46 12.77 4.34
C TRP A 251 6.16 13.97 3.43
N ARG A 252 6.50 13.89 2.14
CA ARG A 252 6.22 14.96 1.17
C ARG A 252 4.73 15.12 0.86
N TRP A 253 3.88 14.15 1.21
CA TRP A 253 2.47 14.21 0.84
C TRP A 253 1.66 15.15 1.73
N GLY A 254 2.20 15.56 2.89
CA GLY A 254 1.53 16.47 3.80
C GLY A 254 0.28 15.90 4.49
N TYR A 255 0.14 14.56 4.54
CA TYR A 255 -1.02 13.92 5.16
C TYR A 255 -0.89 13.79 6.68
N ASP A 256 -1.97 14.13 7.37
CA ASP A 256 -2.26 13.64 8.71
C ASP A 256 -3.72 13.16 8.73
N THR A 257 -3.92 11.84 8.68
CA THR A 257 -5.25 11.22 8.63
C THR A 257 -6.11 11.58 9.84
N VAL A 258 -5.51 11.78 11.02
CA VAL A 258 -6.23 12.10 12.26
C VAL A 258 -6.69 13.55 12.24
N GLU A 259 -5.89 14.47 11.74
CA GLU A 259 -6.32 15.87 11.56
C GLU A 259 -7.37 15.98 10.45
N LEU A 260 -7.20 15.26 9.34
CA LEU A 260 -8.19 15.23 8.25
C LEU A 260 -9.53 14.63 8.69
N GLU A 261 -9.56 13.70 9.65
CA GLU A 261 -10.80 13.16 10.25
C GLU A 261 -11.60 14.24 11.00
N LYS A 262 -10.92 15.27 11.51
CA LYS A 262 -11.58 16.40 12.18
C LYS A 262 -12.12 17.42 11.18
N LEU A 263 -11.47 17.55 10.03
CA LEU A 263 -11.82 18.51 8.99
C LEU A 263 -12.88 17.99 8.01
N CYS A 264 -12.84 16.71 7.66
CA CYS A 264 -13.70 16.14 6.62
C CYS A 264 -14.80 15.24 7.20
N GLU A 265 -16.00 15.30 6.61
CA GLU A 265 -17.11 14.43 6.97
C GLU A 265 -16.89 12.98 6.52
N LYS A 266 -16.21 12.78 5.39
CA LYS A 266 -15.84 11.47 4.84
C LYS A 266 -14.36 11.41 4.47
N GLN A 267 -13.81 10.22 4.43
CA GLN A 267 -12.48 9.96 3.87
C GLN A 267 -12.51 8.70 3.02
N TRP A 268 -11.79 8.72 1.92
CA TRP A 268 -11.62 7.57 1.05
C TRP A 268 -10.26 6.92 1.29
N PHE A 269 -10.23 5.59 1.33
CA PHE A 269 -9.00 4.81 1.50
C PHE A 269 -8.93 3.68 0.48
N ALA A 270 -7.74 3.45 -0.08
CA ALA A 270 -7.48 2.31 -0.95
C ALA A 270 -7.40 0.99 -0.14
N GLY A 271 -8.44 0.17 -0.16
CA GLY A 271 -8.52 -1.13 0.55
C GLY A 271 -7.80 -2.30 -0.14
N TYR A 272 -7.22 -2.10 -1.31
CA TYR A 272 -6.58 -3.16 -2.11
C TYR A 272 -5.07 -3.34 -1.84
N ALA A 273 -4.46 -2.48 -1.04
CA ALA A 273 -3.13 -2.76 -0.50
C ALA A 273 -3.20 -3.99 0.45
N VAL A 274 -2.06 -4.57 0.81
CA VAL A 274 -1.94 -5.61 1.86
C VAL A 274 -2.61 -5.11 3.16
N GLU A 275 -2.81 -5.96 4.18
CA GLU A 275 -3.59 -5.71 5.42
C GLU A 275 -3.31 -4.36 6.15
N SER A 276 -2.23 -3.65 5.80
CA SER A 276 -1.90 -2.25 6.11
C SER A 276 -3.05 -1.25 6.23
N ARG A 277 -4.20 -1.50 5.59
CA ARG A 277 -5.34 -0.56 5.51
C ARG A 277 -6.42 -0.82 6.55
N LYS A 278 -6.36 -1.93 7.30
CA LYS A 278 -7.33 -2.27 8.36
C LYS A 278 -7.48 -1.19 9.42
N ALA A 279 -6.41 -0.46 9.74
CA ALA A 279 -6.43 0.61 10.74
C ALA A 279 -7.36 1.78 10.42
N TYR A 280 -7.75 1.93 9.15
CA TYR A 280 -8.54 3.07 8.67
C TYR A 280 -10.04 2.76 8.54
N GLN A 281 -10.45 1.51 8.75
CA GLN A 281 -11.85 1.09 8.62
C GLN A 281 -12.79 1.74 9.66
N GLU A 282 -12.26 2.15 10.81
CA GLU A 282 -12.99 2.81 11.89
C GLU A 282 -12.85 4.35 11.87
N VAL A 283 -12.12 4.90 10.89
CA VAL A 283 -12.10 6.36 10.69
C VAL A 283 -13.51 6.82 10.33
N LYS A 284 -13.94 7.92 10.93
CA LYS A 284 -15.26 8.49 10.69
C LYS A 284 -15.51 8.72 9.19
N GLY A 285 -16.62 8.17 8.69
CA GLY A 285 -17.03 8.33 7.30
C GLY A 285 -16.10 7.65 6.28
N ALA A 286 -15.32 6.64 6.69
CA ALA A 286 -14.42 5.92 5.81
C ALA A 286 -15.15 5.15 4.71
N TRP A 287 -14.78 5.42 3.45
CA TRP A 287 -15.05 4.56 2.30
C TRP A 287 -13.82 3.73 1.97
N ILE A 288 -14.02 2.42 1.85
CA ILE A 288 -12.94 1.48 1.57
C ILE A 288 -13.05 0.99 0.12
N ASP A 289 -12.03 1.30 -0.67
CA ASP A 289 -11.98 0.92 -2.08
C ASP A 289 -11.46 -0.49 -2.29
N PHE A 290 -12.25 -1.36 -2.94
CA PHE A 290 -11.82 -2.74 -3.22
C PHE A 290 -11.08 -2.90 -4.56
N GLY A 291 -10.84 -1.81 -5.28
CA GLY A 291 -9.87 -1.71 -6.35
C GLY A 291 -10.04 -2.57 -7.60
N PRO A 292 -11.27 -2.85 -8.10
CA PRO A 292 -11.46 -3.66 -9.31
C PRO A 292 -10.87 -3.00 -10.57
N SER A 293 -10.70 -1.67 -10.54
CA SER A 293 -10.15 -0.88 -11.65
C SER A 293 -8.64 -0.75 -11.67
N TYR A 294 -7.90 -1.23 -10.67
CA TYR A 294 -6.44 -1.06 -10.65
C TYR A 294 -5.71 -2.26 -11.25
N LYS A 295 -4.62 -1.97 -11.95
CA LYS A 295 -3.74 -2.99 -12.50
C LYS A 295 -2.88 -3.61 -11.39
N GLY A 296 -2.41 -4.83 -11.61
CA GLY A 296 -1.57 -5.53 -10.62
C GLY A 296 -2.31 -6.05 -9.38
N GLN A 297 -3.63 -5.79 -9.25
CA GLN A 297 -4.43 -6.25 -8.12
C GLN A 297 -4.86 -7.73 -8.18
N ILE A 298 -4.93 -8.39 -7.03
CA ILE A 298 -5.50 -9.74 -6.92
C ILE A 298 -6.99 -9.57 -6.60
N LEU A 299 -7.83 -9.52 -7.64
CA LEU A 299 -9.25 -9.15 -7.51
C LEU A 299 -9.97 -9.96 -6.44
N SER A 300 -9.89 -11.30 -6.50
CA SER A 300 -10.55 -12.16 -5.52
C SER A 300 -10.14 -11.89 -4.07
N ARG A 301 -8.89 -11.48 -3.82
CA ARG A 301 -8.45 -11.06 -2.48
C ARG A 301 -9.21 -9.81 -2.06
N ASN A 302 -9.27 -8.82 -2.95
CA ASN A 302 -9.85 -7.53 -2.62
C ASN A 302 -11.36 -7.61 -2.39
N TYR A 303 -12.07 -8.40 -3.21
CA TYR A 303 -13.48 -8.71 -2.98
C TYR A 303 -13.69 -9.43 -1.64
N SER A 304 -12.80 -10.35 -1.29
CA SER A 304 -12.85 -11.03 0.02
C SER A 304 -12.60 -10.05 1.18
N TYR A 305 -11.64 -9.14 1.02
CA TYR A 305 -11.32 -8.09 1.99
C TYR A 305 -12.48 -7.10 2.18
N ALA A 306 -13.32 -6.86 1.18
CA ALA A 306 -14.46 -5.95 1.30
C ALA A 306 -15.64 -6.50 2.13
N MET A 307 -15.50 -7.69 2.73
CA MET A 307 -16.46 -8.26 3.70
C MET A 307 -16.36 -7.63 5.11
N HIS A 308 -15.66 -6.50 5.28
CA HIS A 308 -15.46 -5.84 6.59
C HIS A 308 -16.71 -5.12 7.14
N GLY A 309 -17.82 -5.06 6.39
CA GLY A 309 -19.08 -4.45 6.84
C GLY A 309 -19.09 -2.92 6.94
N ARG A 310 -18.16 -2.25 6.26
CA ARG A 310 -18.08 -0.77 6.18
C ARG A 310 -18.53 -0.28 4.80
N PRO A 311 -18.86 1.03 4.67
CA PRO A 311 -19.16 1.62 3.37
C PRO A 311 -18.08 1.30 2.33
N LEU A 312 -18.52 0.94 1.13
CA LEU A 312 -17.65 0.47 0.06
C LEU A 312 -17.48 1.53 -1.00
N SER A 313 -16.34 1.50 -1.67
CA SER A 313 -16.18 2.20 -2.94
C SER A 313 -15.47 1.36 -3.99
N TYR A 314 -15.60 1.79 -5.24
CA TYR A 314 -14.68 1.38 -6.29
C TYR A 314 -14.54 2.48 -7.33
N PHE A 315 -13.37 2.56 -7.95
CA PHE A 315 -13.20 3.41 -9.13
C PHE A 315 -13.94 2.79 -10.33
N GLU A 316 -14.95 3.43 -10.91
CA GLU A 316 -15.59 3.00 -12.16
C GLU A 316 -15.03 3.79 -13.35
N TYR A 317 -13.89 3.33 -13.86
CA TYR A 317 -13.29 3.87 -15.08
C TYR A 317 -13.63 2.99 -16.30
N ARG A 318 -14.88 2.52 -16.40
CA ARG A 318 -15.43 1.61 -17.42
C ARG A 318 -14.92 0.19 -17.41
N GLY A 319 -13.66 -0.02 -17.01
CA GLY A 319 -13.02 -1.32 -16.87
C GLY A 319 -13.79 -2.38 -16.07
N PRO A 320 -14.41 -2.05 -14.92
CA PRO A 320 -15.01 -3.08 -14.10
C PRO A 320 -16.43 -3.46 -14.54
N VAL A 321 -17.19 -2.54 -15.14
CA VAL A 321 -18.62 -2.74 -15.47
C VAL A 321 -18.83 -3.03 -16.95
N TYR A 322 -18.16 -2.30 -17.84
CA TYR A 322 -18.42 -2.27 -19.29
C TYR A 322 -17.36 -3.04 -20.08
N VAL A 323 -17.24 -4.33 -19.79
CA VAL A 323 -16.17 -5.21 -20.33
C VAL A 323 -16.12 -5.20 -21.85
N GLU A 324 -17.28 -5.35 -22.50
CA GLU A 324 -17.37 -5.46 -23.96
C GLU A 324 -17.17 -4.11 -24.67
N GLU A 325 -17.68 -3.00 -24.10
CA GLU A 325 -17.41 -1.66 -24.62
C GLU A 325 -15.93 -1.31 -24.56
N MET A 326 -15.24 -1.72 -23.48
CA MET A 326 -13.80 -1.56 -23.31
C MET A 326 -13.04 -2.37 -24.37
N ARG A 327 -13.34 -3.66 -24.52
CA ARG A 327 -12.74 -4.50 -25.57
C ARG A 327 -12.95 -3.93 -26.95
N LYS A 328 -14.18 -3.56 -27.30
CA LYS A 328 -14.53 -2.95 -28.59
C LYS A 328 -13.82 -1.63 -28.82
N TYR A 329 -13.62 -0.81 -27.79
CA TYR A 329 -12.86 0.43 -27.93
C TYR A 329 -11.40 0.15 -28.27
N TYR A 330 -10.70 -0.62 -27.42
CA TYR A 330 -9.27 -0.87 -27.53
C TYR A 330 -8.89 -1.76 -28.72
N SER A 331 -9.73 -2.71 -29.13
CA SER A 331 -9.47 -3.56 -30.30
C SER A 331 -9.41 -2.77 -31.61
N GLY A 332 -10.08 -1.61 -31.68
CA GLY A 332 -9.97 -0.72 -32.84
C GLY A 332 -8.88 0.34 -32.73
N ILE A 333 -8.04 0.32 -31.69
CA ILE A 333 -6.82 1.12 -31.64
C ILE A 333 -5.69 0.21 -32.15
N GLU A 334 -5.31 0.36 -33.41
CA GLU A 334 -4.38 -0.56 -34.11
C GLU A 334 -3.10 -0.83 -33.31
N ARG A 335 -2.42 0.23 -32.84
CA ARG A 335 -1.19 0.09 -32.03
C ARG A 335 -1.44 -0.68 -30.74
N PHE A 336 -2.55 -0.42 -30.05
CA PHE A 336 -2.89 -1.12 -28.81
C PHE A 336 -3.16 -2.60 -29.09
N ASN A 337 -4.01 -2.89 -30.07
CA ASN A 337 -4.38 -4.25 -30.43
C ASN A 337 -3.15 -5.07 -30.87
N ARG A 338 -2.24 -4.47 -31.64
CA ARG A 338 -0.98 -5.10 -32.03
C ARG A 338 -0.05 -5.38 -30.85
N THR A 339 0.01 -4.48 -29.86
CA THR A 339 0.91 -4.63 -28.70
C THR A 339 0.35 -5.55 -27.62
N TYR A 340 -0.95 -5.51 -27.36
CA TYR A 340 -1.56 -6.18 -26.20
C TYR A 340 -2.62 -7.23 -26.59
N GLY A 341 -3.24 -7.15 -27.77
CA GLY A 341 -4.32 -8.04 -28.22
C GLY A 341 -5.66 -7.81 -27.50
N ASP A 342 -5.68 -7.88 -26.18
CA ASP A 342 -6.87 -7.66 -25.36
C ASP A 342 -6.57 -6.69 -24.21
N PHE A 343 -7.57 -5.90 -23.82
CA PHE A 343 -7.41 -4.95 -22.72
C PHE A 343 -7.19 -5.66 -21.38
N TYR A 344 -7.93 -6.73 -21.10
CA TYR A 344 -7.87 -7.40 -19.81
C TYR A 344 -6.79 -8.48 -19.77
N THR A 345 -6.81 -9.41 -20.72
CA THR A 345 -5.90 -10.55 -20.72
C THR A 345 -4.50 -10.22 -21.22
N GLY A 346 -4.39 -9.21 -22.08
CA GLY A 346 -3.11 -8.66 -22.54
C GLY A 346 -2.61 -7.52 -21.68
N TYR A 347 -3.26 -6.36 -21.77
CA TYR A 347 -2.76 -5.13 -21.15
C TYR A 347 -2.80 -5.17 -19.61
N ARG A 348 -3.88 -5.68 -19.00
CA ARG A 348 -4.04 -5.76 -17.54
C ARG A 348 -3.44 -7.02 -16.92
N GLY A 349 -3.08 -8.01 -17.74
CA GLY A 349 -2.50 -9.28 -17.29
C GLY A 349 -3.43 -10.07 -16.37
N MET A 350 -4.72 -10.11 -16.71
CA MET A 350 -5.72 -10.96 -16.06
C MET A 350 -5.87 -12.27 -16.84
N THR A 351 -6.33 -13.35 -16.21
CA THR A 351 -6.83 -14.50 -16.96
C THR A 351 -8.24 -14.22 -17.48
N GLN A 352 -8.68 -14.92 -18.52
CA GLN A 352 -10.07 -14.80 -18.98
C GLN A 352 -11.05 -15.19 -17.86
N GLN A 353 -10.69 -16.21 -17.09
CA GLN A 353 -11.45 -16.63 -15.91
C GLN A 353 -11.59 -15.53 -14.85
N GLU A 354 -10.54 -14.72 -14.59
CA GLU A 354 -10.66 -13.58 -13.69
C GLU A 354 -11.64 -12.53 -14.21
N VAL A 355 -11.65 -12.27 -15.53
CA VAL A 355 -12.61 -11.35 -16.15
C VAL A 355 -14.04 -11.87 -15.98
N ASP A 356 -14.26 -13.15 -16.28
CA ASP A 356 -15.58 -13.79 -16.26
C ASP A 356 -16.16 -13.94 -14.84
N LEU A 357 -15.31 -13.95 -13.81
CA LEU A 357 -15.74 -14.08 -12.41
C LEU A 357 -15.93 -12.74 -11.69
N PHE A 358 -15.11 -11.73 -12.00
CA PHE A 358 -15.02 -10.53 -11.15
C PHE A 358 -15.42 -9.23 -11.84
N LEU A 359 -15.53 -9.22 -13.17
CA LEU A 359 -15.85 -8.02 -13.95
C LEU A 359 -17.16 -8.22 -14.73
N GLY A 360 -17.73 -7.12 -15.19
CA GLY A 360 -19.05 -7.08 -15.81
C GLY A 360 -20.14 -6.78 -14.80
N MET A 361 -21.21 -6.17 -15.29
CA MET A 361 -22.32 -5.68 -14.47
C MET A 361 -22.87 -6.74 -13.51
N ASP A 362 -23.23 -7.93 -14.01
CA ASP A 362 -23.79 -9.01 -13.19
C ASP A 362 -22.84 -9.45 -12.06
N ASN A 363 -21.55 -9.60 -12.36
CA ASN A 363 -20.56 -10.00 -11.36
C ASN A 363 -20.33 -8.91 -10.32
N ILE A 364 -20.22 -7.65 -10.74
CA ILE A 364 -20.10 -6.51 -9.83
C ILE A 364 -21.31 -6.45 -8.90
N THR A 365 -22.53 -6.56 -9.44
CA THR A 365 -23.77 -6.59 -8.65
C THR A 365 -23.75 -7.75 -7.66
N ASN A 366 -23.50 -8.98 -8.11
CA ASN A 366 -23.49 -10.17 -7.25
C ASN A 366 -22.49 -10.04 -6.09
N TRP A 367 -21.27 -9.58 -6.37
CA TRP A 367 -20.26 -9.38 -5.34
C TRP A 367 -20.62 -8.24 -4.40
N THR A 368 -21.05 -7.09 -4.92
CA THR A 368 -21.40 -5.93 -4.08
C THR A 368 -22.63 -6.19 -3.22
N ASP A 369 -23.66 -6.87 -3.71
CA ASP A 369 -24.80 -7.32 -2.90
C ASP A 369 -24.36 -8.24 -1.76
N LEU A 370 -23.47 -9.19 -2.06
CA LEU A 370 -22.93 -10.11 -1.06
C LEU A 370 -22.17 -9.35 0.04
N MET A 371 -21.34 -8.37 -0.32
CA MET A 371 -20.57 -7.55 0.62
C MET A 371 -21.47 -6.58 1.41
N MET A 372 -22.41 -5.89 0.74
CA MET A 372 -23.34 -4.93 1.34
C MET A 372 -24.33 -5.59 2.31
N ALA A 373 -24.62 -6.89 2.14
CA ALA A 373 -25.42 -7.64 3.12
C ALA A 373 -24.85 -7.53 4.54
N TRP A 374 -23.53 -7.32 4.69
CA TRP A 374 -22.83 -7.21 5.96
C TRP A 374 -22.59 -5.77 6.44
N GLN A 375 -22.95 -4.75 5.67
CA GLN A 375 -22.77 -3.35 6.09
C GLN A 375 -23.54 -3.02 7.37
N GLY A 376 -22.92 -2.18 8.22
CA GLY A 376 -23.42 -1.88 9.57
C GLY A 376 -23.17 -3.01 10.57
N GLY A 377 -22.44 -4.05 10.17
CA GLY A 377 -21.95 -5.08 11.06
C GLY A 377 -20.79 -4.60 11.93
N THR A 378 -20.49 -5.36 12.97
CA THR A 378 -19.37 -5.12 13.90
C THR A 378 -18.34 -6.22 13.74
N THR A 379 -17.06 -5.87 13.74
CA THR A 379 -15.96 -6.84 13.80
C THR A 379 -16.09 -7.78 15.02
N PRO A 380 -15.87 -9.09 14.85
CA PRO A 380 -15.75 -10.05 15.95
C PRO A 380 -14.32 -10.15 16.50
N ALA A 381 -13.35 -9.47 15.88
CA ALA A 381 -11.95 -9.50 16.29
C ALA A 381 -11.78 -9.07 17.75
N LYS A 382 -10.91 -9.80 18.47
CA LYS A 382 -10.49 -9.49 19.85
C LYS A 382 -9.04 -9.05 19.95
N VAL A 383 -8.36 -9.00 18.82
CA VAL A 383 -6.97 -8.56 18.68
C VAL A 383 -6.96 -7.38 17.73
N ALA A 384 -6.28 -6.31 18.12
CA ALA A 384 -6.02 -5.17 17.24
C ALA A 384 -4.53 -4.85 17.20
N VAL A 385 -4.05 -4.37 16.05
CA VAL A 385 -2.70 -3.83 15.89
C VAL A 385 -2.78 -2.31 15.71
N ALA A 386 -2.12 -1.57 16.60
CA ALA A 386 -2.15 -0.12 16.62
C ALA A 386 -1.14 0.52 15.65
N VAL A 387 -1.49 1.66 15.07
CA VAL A 387 -0.59 2.47 14.21
C VAL A 387 -0.58 3.93 14.64
N ASN A 388 0.61 4.54 14.68
CA ASN A 388 0.85 5.95 15.00
C ASN A 388 1.67 6.61 13.88
N VAL A 389 0.98 7.23 12.92
CA VAL A 389 1.50 7.50 11.58
C VAL A 389 2.53 8.64 11.56
N THR A 390 2.16 9.82 12.06
CA THR A 390 2.98 11.04 11.93
C THR A 390 4.35 10.89 12.62
N PRO A 391 4.46 10.42 13.88
CA PRO A 391 5.75 10.17 14.51
C PRO A 391 6.56 9.06 13.82
N PHE A 392 5.90 8.05 13.25
CA PHE A 392 6.58 6.98 12.53
C PHE A 392 7.25 7.49 11.24
N ILE A 393 6.54 8.31 10.45
CA ILE A 393 7.10 8.95 9.25
C ILE A 393 8.29 9.84 9.64
N MET A 394 8.19 10.59 10.75
CA MET A 394 9.29 11.42 11.24
C MET A 394 10.56 10.62 11.55
N LYS A 395 10.43 9.40 12.06
CA LYS A 395 11.58 8.55 12.37
C LYS A 395 12.16 7.85 11.13
N HIS A 396 11.34 7.66 10.09
CA HIS A 396 11.68 6.88 8.90
C HIS A 396 11.39 7.61 7.58
N PRO A 397 11.96 8.79 7.30
CA PRO A 397 11.49 9.64 6.21
C PRO A 397 11.93 9.25 4.78
N VAL A 398 12.97 8.44 4.60
CA VAL A 398 13.53 8.17 3.25
C VAL A 398 12.80 7.03 2.52
N ALA A 399 12.43 5.97 3.25
CA ALA A 399 11.82 4.76 2.71
C ALA A 399 10.82 4.17 3.70
N THR A 400 9.85 4.97 4.14
CA THR A 400 8.98 4.70 5.30
C THR A 400 8.28 3.34 5.24
N GLY A 401 7.86 2.92 4.04
CA GLY A 401 7.17 1.65 3.82
C GLY A 401 8.00 0.40 4.13
N VAL A 402 9.33 0.49 4.14
CA VAL A 402 10.21 -0.65 4.46
C VAL A 402 10.10 -1.05 5.94
N PRO A 403 10.42 -0.17 6.92
CA PRO A 403 10.22 -0.49 8.33
C PRO A 403 8.75 -0.67 8.67
N TYR A 404 7.81 0.01 8.00
CA TYR A 404 6.38 -0.18 8.24
C TYR A 404 5.94 -1.61 7.90
N LYS A 405 6.41 -2.14 6.75
CA LYS A 405 6.14 -3.52 6.36
C LYS A 405 6.65 -4.50 7.41
N GLU A 406 7.91 -4.36 7.82
CA GLU A 406 8.57 -5.31 8.73
C GLU A 406 7.95 -5.29 10.14
N ARG A 407 7.59 -4.09 10.63
CA ARG A 407 7.19 -3.91 12.03
C ARG A 407 5.69 -4.01 12.25
N VAL A 408 4.89 -3.68 11.25
CA VAL A 408 3.43 -3.61 11.36
C VAL A 408 2.76 -4.63 10.45
N ASN A 409 2.98 -4.55 9.14
CA ASN A 409 2.21 -5.36 8.19
C ASN A 409 2.50 -6.86 8.37
N ASP A 410 3.77 -7.24 8.48
CA ASP A 410 4.14 -8.65 8.58
C ASP A 410 3.69 -9.26 9.91
N LEU A 411 3.66 -8.46 10.99
CA LEU A 411 3.07 -8.85 12.27
C LEU A 411 1.56 -9.07 12.12
N MET A 412 0.84 -8.10 11.54
CA MET A 412 -0.61 -8.18 11.35
C MET A 412 -0.99 -9.38 10.48
N VAL A 413 -0.33 -9.55 9.32
CA VAL A 413 -0.50 -10.70 8.41
C VAL A 413 -0.28 -12.02 9.15
N ASP A 414 0.75 -12.10 9.99
CA ASP A 414 1.04 -13.33 10.71
C ASP A 414 -0.03 -13.68 11.74
N MET A 415 -0.57 -12.67 12.44
CA MET A 415 -1.63 -12.88 13.41
C MET A 415 -2.95 -13.33 12.75
N THR A 416 -3.22 -12.89 11.51
CA THR A 416 -4.40 -13.38 10.75
C THR A 416 -4.38 -14.89 10.46
N ARG A 417 -3.24 -15.57 10.66
CA ARG A 417 -3.11 -17.02 10.48
C ARG A 417 -3.67 -17.83 11.65
N ILE A 418 -3.96 -17.18 12.78
CA ILE A 418 -4.47 -17.85 13.99
C ILE A 418 -5.83 -17.33 14.44
N THR A 419 -6.17 -16.07 14.16
CA THR A 419 -7.42 -15.44 14.59
C THR A 419 -7.76 -14.23 13.72
N ASP A 420 -8.91 -13.62 13.94
CA ASP A 420 -9.32 -12.40 13.28
C ASP A 420 -8.69 -11.17 13.95
N VAL A 421 -8.24 -10.21 13.15
CA VAL A 421 -7.38 -9.10 13.59
C VAL A 421 -7.83 -7.80 12.94
N ASP A 422 -8.02 -6.79 13.77
CA ASP A 422 -8.28 -5.42 13.33
C ASP A 422 -6.99 -4.57 13.33
N GLY A 423 -7.04 -3.42 12.66
CA GLY A 423 -6.09 -2.33 12.89
C GLY A 423 -6.77 -1.20 13.68
N VAL A 424 -5.98 -0.43 14.44
CA VAL A 424 -6.47 0.77 15.13
C VAL A 424 -5.53 1.94 14.85
N LEU A 425 -6.04 3.00 14.23
CA LEU A 425 -5.32 4.27 14.07
C LEU A 425 -5.34 5.06 15.39
N LEU A 426 -4.20 5.18 16.05
CA LEU A 426 -4.08 5.93 17.30
C LEU A 426 -4.26 7.42 17.07
N GLY A 427 -5.04 8.06 17.94
CA GLY A 427 -5.39 9.48 17.84
C GLY A 427 -6.66 9.76 17.06
N SER A 428 -7.17 8.80 16.27
CA SER A 428 -8.49 8.88 15.63
C SER A 428 -9.60 9.07 16.65
N GLN A 429 -10.73 9.66 16.23
CA GLN A 429 -11.92 9.82 17.08
C GLN A 429 -12.37 8.49 17.68
N PHE A 430 -12.28 7.41 16.91
CA PHE A 430 -12.56 6.05 17.40
C PHE A 430 -11.63 5.66 18.57
N SER A 431 -10.32 5.80 18.39
CA SER A 431 -9.31 5.33 19.35
C SER A 431 -9.15 6.22 20.60
N LEU A 432 -9.58 7.48 20.54
CA LEU A 432 -9.58 8.38 21.69
C LEU A 432 -10.65 8.01 22.74
N LEU A 433 -11.62 7.17 22.36
CA LEU A 433 -12.67 6.67 23.24
C LEU A 433 -12.29 5.29 23.76
N ALA A 434 -11.91 5.21 25.03
CA ALA A 434 -11.54 3.94 25.65
C ALA A 434 -12.68 2.89 25.60
N GLU A 435 -13.96 3.31 25.58
CA GLU A 435 -15.07 2.39 25.39
C GLU A 435 -15.06 1.66 24.04
N ASN A 436 -14.57 2.30 22.98
CA ASN A 436 -14.42 1.66 21.68
C ASN A 436 -13.31 0.62 21.73
N LEU A 437 -12.19 0.96 22.37
CA LEU A 437 -11.04 0.06 22.53
C LEU A 437 -11.39 -1.19 23.34
N ARG A 438 -12.33 -1.11 24.29
CA ARG A 438 -12.79 -2.27 25.10
C ARG A 438 -13.42 -3.41 24.31
N ARG A 439 -13.67 -3.24 23.00
CA ARG A 439 -14.07 -4.37 22.17
C ARG A 439 -12.95 -5.39 21.98
N TYR A 440 -11.70 -4.96 22.10
CA TYR A 440 -10.51 -5.78 21.98
C TYR A 440 -10.08 -6.30 23.36
N ASP A 441 -9.68 -7.57 23.41
CA ASP A 441 -9.05 -8.15 24.60
C ASP A 441 -7.59 -7.70 24.68
N VAL A 442 -6.94 -7.55 23.52
CA VAL A 442 -5.56 -7.07 23.39
C VAL A 442 -5.39 -6.08 22.25
N ILE A 443 -4.70 -4.98 22.53
CA ILE A 443 -4.16 -4.08 21.52
C ILE A 443 -2.64 -4.27 21.51
N VAL A 444 -2.12 -4.70 20.38
CA VAL A 444 -0.68 -4.80 20.13
C VAL A 444 -0.19 -3.44 19.68
N VAL A 445 0.83 -2.92 20.35
CA VAL A 445 1.54 -1.69 19.99
C VAL A 445 2.88 -2.08 19.37
N PRO A 446 2.99 -2.07 18.03
CA PRO A 446 4.20 -2.49 17.33
C PRO A 446 5.39 -1.61 17.63
N GLN A 447 6.57 -2.07 17.20
CA GLN A 447 7.80 -1.30 17.29
C GLN A 447 7.62 0.08 16.64
N ASP A 448 8.08 1.12 17.35
CA ASP A 448 8.01 2.55 17.04
C ASP A 448 6.62 3.19 17.06
N MET A 449 5.54 2.41 17.27
CA MET A 449 4.17 2.92 17.30
C MET A 449 3.70 3.38 18.68
N GLY A 450 4.37 2.95 19.75
CA GLY A 450 4.05 3.36 21.13
C GLY A 450 4.71 4.67 21.55
N ASP A 451 5.65 5.14 20.76
CA ASP A 451 6.48 6.27 21.12
C ASP A 451 5.91 7.59 20.55
N ALA A 452 6.10 8.68 21.29
CA ALA A 452 5.56 10.01 20.97
C ALA A 452 4.05 10.05 20.69
N LEU A 453 3.26 9.46 21.59
CA LEU A 453 1.80 9.61 21.60
C LEU A 453 1.38 11.02 22.01
N THR A 454 0.20 11.45 21.56
CA THR A 454 -0.44 12.62 22.17
C THR A 454 -0.87 12.31 23.62
N PRO A 455 -0.97 13.30 24.51
CA PRO A 455 -1.50 13.08 25.86
C PRO A 455 -2.90 12.44 25.88
N ALA A 456 -3.77 12.81 24.93
CA ALA A 456 -5.11 12.24 24.82
C ALA A 456 -5.08 10.76 24.42
N THR A 457 -4.20 10.38 23.48
CA THR A 457 -4.00 8.99 23.09
C THR A 457 -3.47 8.16 24.26
N ALA A 458 -2.46 8.66 24.98
CA ALA A 458 -1.91 7.98 26.16
C ALA A 458 -2.97 7.81 27.27
N GLU A 459 -3.82 8.81 27.49
CA GLU A 459 -4.92 8.71 28.46
C GLU A 459 -5.99 7.70 28.03
N SER A 460 -6.35 7.64 26.74
CA SER A 460 -7.26 6.62 26.22
C SER A 460 -6.72 5.20 26.48
N LEU A 461 -5.44 4.96 26.20
CA LEU A 461 -4.80 3.66 26.48
C LEU A 461 -4.76 3.36 27.98
N ARG A 462 -4.50 4.36 28.84
CA ARG A 462 -4.55 4.22 30.30
C ARG A 462 -5.94 3.80 30.77
N LEU A 463 -6.99 4.45 30.28
CA LEU A 463 -8.38 4.15 30.64
C LEU A 463 -8.79 2.76 30.16
N TYR A 464 -8.36 2.36 28.96
CA TYR A 464 -8.56 1.01 28.43
C TYR A 464 -7.90 -0.05 29.32
N VAL A 465 -6.63 0.14 29.70
CA VAL A 465 -5.91 -0.76 30.62
C VAL A 465 -6.59 -0.81 31.99
N LYS A 466 -6.97 0.35 32.55
CA LYS A 466 -7.67 0.43 33.85
C LYS A 466 -9.02 -0.30 33.82
N ALA A 467 -9.68 -0.35 32.67
CA ALA A 467 -10.92 -1.08 32.49
C ALA A 467 -10.73 -2.60 32.28
N GLY A 468 -9.49 -3.10 32.33
CA GLY A 468 -9.16 -4.52 32.19
C GLY A 468 -8.70 -4.94 30.79
N GLY A 469 -8.62 -4.01 29.83
CA GLY A 469 -8.04 -4.28 28.52
C GLY A 469 -6.55 -4.57 28.61
N ALA A 470 -6.02 -5.41 27.73
CA ALA A 470 -4.59 -5.73 27.68
C ALA A 470 -3.85 -4.97 26.58
N LEU A 471 -2.61 -4.59 26.85
CA LEU A 471 -1.67 -4.09 25.85
C LEU A 471 -0.54 -5.11 25.67
N LEU A 472 -0.09 -5.28 24.43
CA LEU A 472 1.19 -5.92 24.13
C LEU A 472 2.11 -4.91 23.45
N VAL A 473 3.06 -4.35 24.19
CA VAL A 473 4.03 -3.37 23.68
C VAL A 473 5.27 -4.12 23.17
N VAL A 474 5.68 -3.83 21.93
CA VAL A 474 6.68 -4.62 21.20
C VAL A 474 7.94 -3.78 20.94
N ALA A 475 9.01 -4.05 21.68
CA ALA A 475 10.36 -3.50 21.50
C ALA A 475 10.45 -1.99 21.30
N THR A 476 9.55 -1.24 21.92
CA THR A 476 9.47 0.22 21.81
C THR A 476 9.01 0.82 23.14
N PRO A 477 9.46 2.04 23.50
CA PRO A 477 8.88 2.73 24.64
C PRO A 477 7.40 3.06 24.38
N ILE A 478 6.68 3.27 25.48
CA ILE A 478 5.40 3.97 25.44
C ILE A 478 5.63 5.35 26.04
N GLY A 479 5.36 6.39 25.29
CA GLY A 479 5.76 7.73 25.69
C GLY A 479 4.89 8.81 25.07
N THR A 480 4.96 10.00 25.64
CA THR A 480 4.32 11.20 25.06
C THR A 480 5.38 12.20 24.63
N ALA A 481 5.02 13.04 23.67
CA ALA A 481 5.88 14.09 23.17
C ALA A 481 5.05 15.27 22.67
N ARG A 482 5.74 16.37 22.35
CA ARG A 482 5.20 17.38 21.44
C ARG A 482 5.20 16.83 20.01
N ASP A 483 4.39 17.43 19.13
CA ASP A 483 4.26 16.99 17.74
C ASP A 483 5.62 16.93 16.99
N ASP A 484 6.57 17.79 17.35
CA ASP A 484 7.94 17.83 16.80
C ASP A 484 8.91 16.86 17.49
N LEU A 485 8.38 15.89 18.23
CA LEU A 485 9.09 14.88 19.03
C LEU A 485 10.02 15.46 20.12
N THR A 486 9.84 16.73 20.49
CA THR A 486 10.55 17.32 21.63
C THR A 486 9.81 17.10 22.94
N GLY A 487 10.53 17.16 24.06
CA GLY A 487 9.93 17.00 25.38
C GLY A 487 9.40 15.58 25.62
N MET A 488 10.11 14.56 25.12
CA MET A 488 9.78 13.16 25.32
C MET A 488 9.62 12.84 26.81
N VAL A 489 8.50 12.21 27.16
CA VAL A 489 8.23 11.66 28.48
C VAL A 489 8.02 10.16 28.34
N ASP A 490 8.95 9.39 28.88
CA ASP A 490 8.87 7.93 28.93
C ASP A 490 7.84 7.49 29.98
N LEU A 491 6.82 6.76 29.54
CA LEU A 491 5.77 6.18 30.37
C LEU A 491 5.91 4.65 30.51
N SER A 492 7.01 4.04 30.06
CA SER A 492 7.21 2.60 30.13
C SER A 492 7.36 2.06 31.55
N GLY A 493 7.91 2.83 32.49
CA GLY A 493 7.89 2.45 33.91
C GLY A 493 6.46 2.39 34.47
N GLU A 494 5.62 3.30 33.99
CA GLU A 494 4.24 3.44 34.43
C GLU A 494 3.36 2.32 33.86
N PHE A 495 3.33 2.17 32.52
CA PHE A 495 2.54 1.16 31.82
C PHE A 495 3.11 -0.25 31.96
N CYS A 496 4.40 -0.40 31.69
CA CYS A 496 5.03 -1.71 31.48
C CYS A 496 5.84 -2.19 32.70
N GLY A 497 6.11 -1.32 33.69
CA GLY A 497 6.91 -1.69 34.86
C GLY A 497 8.39 -1.91 34.56
N ILE A 498 8.91 -1.28 33.49
CA ILE A 498 10.29 -1.44 33.04
C ILE A 498 10.98 -0.10 32.82
N ARG A 499 12.31 -0.12 32.73
CA ARG A 499 13.11 0.99 32.20
C ARG A 499 14.00 0.48 31.08
N PHE A 500 14.13 1.27 30.02
CA PHE A 500 15.09 0.97 28.96
C PHE A 500 16.52 1.20 29.45
N GLN A 501 17.42 0.33 29.02
CA GLN A 501 18.86 0.53 29.11
C GLN A 501 19.39 0.87 27.70
N GLU A 502 20.64 0.52 27.41
CA GLU A 502 21.19 0.60 26.06
C GLU A 502 20.50 -0.41 25.12
N ALA A 503 20.35 -0.03 23.85
CA ALA A 503 19.76 -0.91 22.84
C ALA A 503 20.49 -2.26 22.77
N GLY A 504 19.73 -3.36 22.66
CA GLY A 504 20.30 -4.69 22.57
C GLY A 504 20.83 -5.00 21.16
N LEU A 505 22.01 -5.61 21.07
CA LEU A 505 22.53 -6.08 19.79
C LEU A 505 21.68 -7.27 19.25
N PRO A 506 21.40 -7.31 17.94
CA PRO A 506 20.77 -8.45 17.29
C PRO A 506 21.51 -9.76 17.60
N GLY A 507 20.80 -10.87 17.67
CA GLY A 507 21.46 -12.15 17.97
C GLY A 507 20.53 -13.34 18.09
N TYR A 508 21.16 -14.52 18.18
CA TYR A 508 20.45 -15.74 18.54
C TYR A 508 20.11 -15.75 20.02
N MET A 509 18.88 -16.17 20.32
CA MET A 509 18.39 -16.37 21.67
C MET A 509 17.79 -17.75 21.82
N ARG A 510 17.72 -18.22 23.06
CA ARG A 510 16.95 -19.41 23.42
C ARG A 510 15.93 -18.99 24.48
N LEU A 511 14.65 -19.04 24.14
CA LEU A 511 13.59 -18.58 25.04
C LEU A 511 13.32 -19.66 26.08
N GLU A 512 13.67 -19.39 27.33
CA GLU A 512 13.32 -20.24 28.47
C GLU A 512 12.01 -19.77 29.08
N SER A 513 11.10 -20.71 29.28
CA SER A 513 9.75 -20.44 29.73
C SER A 513 9.33 -21.43 30.79
N GLY A 514 8.93 -20.91 31.96
CA GLY A 514 8.31 -21.71 33.02
C GLY A 514 6.78 -21.84 32.89
N VAL A 515 6.12 -21.03 32.06
CA VAL A 515 4.64 -20.87 32.04
C VAL A 515 4.02 -20.95 30.63
N PHE A 516 4.81 -20.75 29.57
CA PHE A 516 4.36 -20.72 28.17
C PHE A 516 5.01 -21.82 27.33
N PRO A 517 4.27 -22.50 26.44
CA PRO A 517 4.87 -23.38 25.46
C PRO A 517 5.51 -22.54 24.34
N VAL A 518 6.73 -22.07 24.55
CA VAL A 518 7.59 -21.57 23.47
C VAL A 518 8.56 -22.70 23.11
N PRO A 519 8.60 -23.19 21.86
CA PRO A 519 9.52 -24.25 21.50
C PRO A 519 10.97 -23.86 21.84
N GLU A 520 11.67 -24.70 22.60
CA GLU A 520 13.07 -24.52 22.99
C GLU A 520 14.00 -24.65 21.79
N LYS A 521 13.99 -23.65 20.92
CA LYS A 521 14.83 -23.56 19.72
C LYS A 521 15.56 -22.23 19.72
N LYS A 522 16.78 -22.24 19.16
CA LYS A 522 17.50 -20.99 18.88
C LYS A 522 16.74 -20.21 17.81
N ARG A 523 16.49 -18.94 18.07
CA ARG A 523 15.80 -18.02 17.14
C ARG A 523 16.61 -16.75 16.96
N TRP A 524 16.58 -16.18 15.77
CA TRP A 524 17.20 -14.89 15.50
C TRP A 524 16.25 -13.76 15.90
N ALA A 525 16.73 -12.84 16.74
CA ALA A 525 16.03 -11.62 17.10
C ALA A 525 16.78 -10.42 16.51
N GLY A 526 16.21 -9.84 15.44
CA GLY A 526 16.79 -8.70 14.71
C GLY A 526 16.64 -7.37 15.44
N ALA A 527 15.59 -7.19 16.23
CA ALA A 527 15.37 -6.02 17.07
C ALA A 527 15.23 -6.46 18.54
N ARG A 528 16.09 -5.93 19.41
CA ARG A 528 16.17 -6.30 20.82
C ARG A 528 16.36 -5.07 21.70
N GLN A 529 15.64 -5.04 22.82
CA GLN A 529 15.79 -4.01 23.84
C GLN A 529 16.38 -4.63 25.10
N ARG A 530 17.33 -3.94 25.75
CA ARG A 530 17.72 -4.29 27.12
C ARG A 530 16.86 -3.49 28.08
N ILE A 531 16.36 -4.17 29.09
CA ILE A 531 15.43 -3.59 30.05
C ILE A 531 15.83 -3.92 31.47
N GLU A 532 15.65 -2.95 32.36
CA GLU A 532 15.58 -3.17 33.79
C GLU A 532 14.10 -3.38 34.18
N VAL A 533 13.82 -4.43 34.94
CA VAL A 533 12.48 -4.70 35.46
C VAL A 533 12.33 -4.00 36.80
N THR A 534 11.36 -3.09 36.89
CA THR A 534 11.15 -2.24 38.08
C THR A 534 9.92 -2.66 38.87
N ASP A 535 8.81 -2.92 38.19
CA ASP A 535 7.50 -3.24 38.78
C ASP A 535 6.69 -4.14 37.82
N ALA A 536 7.34 -5.18 37.31
CA ALA A 536 6.73 -6.16 36.43
C ALA A 536 7.20 -7.58 36.78
N GLU A 537 6.35 -8.55 36.47
CA GLU A 537 6.70 -9.96 36.53
C GLU A 537 7.48 -10.34 35.27
N VAL A 538 8.57 -11.10 35.42
CA VAL A 538 9.31 -11.68 34.28
C VAL A 538 8.74 -13.04 33.96
N LEU A 539 8.26 -13.21 32.73
CA LEU A 539 7.58 -14.42 32.27
C LEU A 539 8.45 -15.30 31.37
N VAL A 540 9.32 -14.67 30.58
CA VAL A 540 10.26 -15.35 29.67
C VAL A 540 11.62 -14.69 29.79
N ARG A 541 12.67 -15.51 29.80
CA ARG A 541 14.07 -15.07 29.76
C ARG A 541 14.77 -15.62 28.53
N ASP A 542 15.83 -14.96 28.13
CA ASP A 542 16.82 -15.56 27.24
C ASP A 542 17.72 -16.49 28.07
N ALA A 543 17.62 -17.79 27.83
CA ALA A 543 18.40 -18.83 28.50
C ALA A 543 19.92 -18.72 28.27
N ILE A 544 20.36 -17.84 27.36
CA ILE A 544 21.78 -17.59 27.07
C ILE A 544 22.31 -16.44 27.91
N THR A 545 21.53 -15.35 28.05
CA THR A 545 21.98 -14.10 28.69
C THR A 545 21.28 -13.79 30.00
N GLU A 546 20.29 -14.61 30.37
CA GLU A 546 19.37 -14.46 31.52
C GLU A 546 18.53 -13.17 31.51
N GLN A 547 18.62 -12.39 30.43
CA GLN A 547 17.91 -11.12 30.28
C GLN A 547 16.39 -11.34 30.20
N PRO A 548 15.58 -10.47 30.83
CA PRO A 548 14.13 -10.48 30.68
C PRO A 548 13.73 -10.25 29.21
N VAL A 549 12.82 -11.09 28.71
CA VAL A 549 12.33 -11.04 27.32
C VAL A 549 10.86 -10.65 27.27
N LEU A 550 10.03 -11.31 28.06
CA LEU A 550 8.60 -11.00 28.20
C LEU A 550 8.33 -10.64 29.64
N THR A 551 7.71 -9.48 29.84
CA THR A 551 7.32 -9.00 31.16
C THR A 551 5.84 -8.63 31.20
N ARG A 552 5.26 -8.61 32.39
CA ARG A 552 3.87 -8.26 32.60
C ARG A 552 3.67 -7.42 33.85
N LYS A 553 2.96 -6.30 33.72
CA LYS A 553 2.45 -5.47 34.81
C LYS A 553 0.93 -5.36 34.68
N GLY A 554 0.19 -6.00 35.59
CA GLY A 554 -1.26 -6.10 35.47
C GLY A 554 -1.67 -6.75 34.13
N THR A 555 -2.39 -6.01 33.29
CA THR A 555 -2.80 -6.44 31.93
C THR A 555 -1.87 -5.93 30.82
N VAL A 556 -0.81 -5.19 31.15
CA VAL A 556 0.17 -4.71 30.17
C VAL A 556 1.32 -5.70 30.05
N TRP A 557 1.57 -6.12 28.82
CA TRP A 557 2.64 -7.04 28.44
C TRP A 557 3.68 -6.28 27.64
N PHE A 558 4.94 -6.56 27.89
CA PHE A 558 6.04 -5.99 27.13
C PHE A 558 6.97 -7.08 26.62
N SER A 559 7.17 -7.10 25.30
CA SER A 559 8.18 -7.91 24.63
C SER A 559 9.42 -7.06 24.35
N ALA A 560 10.56 -7.47 24.88
CA ALA A 560 11.86 -6.89 24.57
C ALA A 560 12.34 -7.22 23.14
N LEU A 561 11.63 -8.08 22.41
CA LEU A 561 11.92 -8.45 21.03
C LEU A 561 10.96 -7.79 20.08
N GLY A 562 11.47 -7.28 18.96
CA GLY A 562 10.68 -6.86 17.82
C GLY A 562 10.17 -8.05 17.03
N TYR A 563 9.15 -7.83 16.21
CA TYR A 563 8.60 -8.89 15.36
C TYR A 563 9.59 -9.30 14.27
N SER A 564 9.62 -10.61 13.97
CA SER A 564 10.25 -11.21 12.80
C SER A 564 9.57 -12.55 12.49
N ALA A 565 9.70 -13.05 11.27
CA ALA A 565 9.14 -14.36 10.89
C ALA A 565 9.69 -15.50 11.77
N ASP A 566 10.95 -15.43 12.21
CA ASP A 566 11.56 -16.42 13.12
C ASP A 566 10.92 -16.42 14.51
N LEU A 567 10.29 -15.32 14.91
CA LEU A 567 9.60 -15.12 16.18
C LEU A 567 8.06 -15.22 16.07
N ALA A 568 7.51 -15.55 14.89
CA ALA A 568 6.07 -15.64 14.66
C ALA A 568 5.35 -16.52 15.70
N GLU A 569 5.83 -17.74 15.92
CA GLU A 569 5.25 -18.66 16.92
C GLU A 569 5.26 -18.07 18.35
N TYR A 570 6.29 -17.29 18.71
CA TYR A 570 6.37 -16.63 20.02
C TYR A 570 5.27 -15.58 20.19
N PHE A 571 5.06 -14.73 19.19
CA PHE A 571 4.00 -13.72 19.24
C PHE A 571 2.60 -14.34 19.21
N ARG A 572 2.36 -15.34 18.36
CA ARG A 572 1.09 -16.09 18.30
C ARG A 572 0.74 -16.70 19.66
N SER A 573 1.69 -17.35 20.33
CA SER A 573 1.48 -17.95 21.65
C SER A 573 1.14 -16.92 22.73
N ILE A 574 1.75 -15.73 22.69
CA ILE A 574 1.41 -14.64 23.61
C ILE A 574 -0.01 -14.15 23.34
N ILE A 575 -0.34 -13.85 22.08
CA ILE A 575 -1.66 -13.31 21.73
C ILE A 575 -2.77 -14.29 22.10
N LEU A 576 -2.63 -15.59 21.78
CA LEU A 576 -3.63 -16.61 22.16
C LEU A 576 -3.74 -16.83 23.67
N ARG A 577 -2.73 -16.44 24.44
CA ARG A 577 -2.81 -16.47 25.90
C ARG A 577 -3.57 -15.26 26.44
N ILE A 578 -3.39 -14.11 25.82
CA ILE A 578 -4.01 -12.85 26.26
C ILE A 578 -5.46 -12.77 25.76
N ALA A 579 -5.64 -12.85 24.45
CA ALA A 579 -6.94 -12.90 23.81
C ALA A 579 -7.45 -14.34 23.87
N ALA A 580 -8.68 -14.54 24.30
CA ALA A 580 -9.41 -15.79 24.13
C ALA A 580 -10.37 -15.60 22.94
N PRO A 581 -9.84 -15.51 21.70
CA PRO A 581 -10.64 -15.00 20.60
C PRO A 581 -11.76 -15.99 20.26
N PRO A 582 -12.92 -15.47 19.83
CA PRO A 582 -14.08 -16.29 19.49
C PRO A 582 -13.88 -17.11 18.20
N VAL A 583 -12.83 -16.82 17.44
CA VAL A 583 -12.54 -17.41 16.13
C VAL A 583 -11.08 -17.79 16.09
N LEU A 584 -10.81 -19.06 15.82
CA LEU A 584 -9.47 -19.60 15.76
C LEU A 584 -9.28 -20.40 14.47
N LEU A 585 -8.12 -20.23 13.85
CA LEU A 585 -7.61 -21.14 12.84
C LEU A 585 -6.51 -21.99 13.46
N GLU A 586 -6.72 -23.30 13.46
CA GLU A 586 -5.67 -24.27 13.75
C GLU A 586 -5.19 -24.86 12.43
N ASP A 587 -3.92 -24.65 12.10
CA ASP A 587 -3.39 -25.03 10.79
C ASP A 587 -1.90 -25.42 10.82
N ASN A 588 -1.53 -26.32 9.91
CA ASN A 588 -0.17 -26.66 9.47
C ASN A 588 0.15 -26.11 8.04
N SER A 589 -0.75 -25.34 7.43
CA SER A 589 -0.72 -24.79 6.08
C SER A 589 -0.69 -23.25 6.08
N SER A 590 -1.14 -22.60 5.00
CA SER A 590 -1.05 -21.15 4.79
C SER A 590 -2.37 -20.39 4.90
N VAL A 591 -3.48 -21.01 5.32
CA VAL A 591 -4.79 -20.32 5.36
C VAL A 591 -4.78 -19.19 6.41
N ARG A 592 -5.50 -18.10 6.11
CA ARG A 592 -5.64 -16.95 7.02
C ARG A 592 -7.00 -16.25 6.91
N ILE A 593 -7.37 -15.50 7.95
CA ILE A 593 -8.59 -14.68 8.00
C ILE A 593 -8.29 -13.27 7.50
N LEU A 594 -8.85 -12.87 6.36
CA LEU A 594 -8.71 -11.49 5.88
C LEU A 594 -9.60 -10.53 6.67
N GLU A 595 -10.87 -10.90 6.88
CA GLU A 595 -11.84 -10.08 7.60
C GLU A 595 -12.89 -10.94 8.29
N GLY A 596 -13.38 -10.44 9.42
CA GLY A 596 -14.58 -10.93 10.08
C GLY A 596 -15.60 -9.83 10.30
N VAL A 597 -16.87 -10.17 10.18
CA VAL A 597 -17.97 -9.24 10.46
C VAL A 597 -19.15 -10.00 11.08
N ARG A 598 -19.77 -9.39 12.08
CA ARG A 598 -20.98 -9.88 12.73
C ARG A 598 -22.13 -8.91 12.48
N LYS A 599 -23.27 -9.42 12.00
CA LYS A 599 -24.49 -8.62 11.81
C LYS A 599 -25.71 -9.43 12.26
N GLY A 600 -26.51 -8.85 13.15
CA GLY A 600 -27.66 -9.54 13.72
C GLY A 600 -27.26 -10.83 14.43
N ASN A 601 -27.89 -11.94 14.04
CA ASN A 601 -27.62 -13.28 14.58
C ASN A 601 -26.72 -14.14 13.66
N ALA A 602 -25.87 -13.50 12.86
CA ALA A 602 -24.92 -14.17 11.98
C ALA A 602 -23.53 -13.52 12.02
N ALA A 603 -22.51 -14.28 11.64
CA ALA A 603 -21.15 -13.80 11.42
C ALA A 603 -20.60 -14.35 10.09
N CYS A 604 -19.64 -13.63 9.51
CA CYS A 604 -18.98 -13.93 8.25
C CYS A 604 -17.47 -13.80 8.42
N PHE A 605 -16.72 -14.71 7.78
CA PHE A 605 -15.26 -14.76 7.80
C PHE A 605 -14.73 -14.97 6.39
N ALA A 606 -13.98 -14.00 5.89
CA ALA A 606 -13.29 -14.11 4.61
C ALA A 606 -11.95 -14.85 4.81
N LEU A 607 -11.84 -16.07 4.28
CA LEU A 607 -10.64 -16.89 4.36
C LEU A 607 -9.83 -16.81 3.07
N TRP A 608 -8.50 -16.86 3.21
CA TRP A 608 -7.57 -16.63 2.11
C TRP A 608 -6.34 -17.54 2.17
N GLU A 609 -5.70 -17.68 1.02
CA GLU A 609 -4.60 -18.61 0.69
C GLU A 609 -5.05 -20.07 0.54
N LYS A 610 -4.61 -20.70 -0.56
CA LYS A 610 -4.82 -22.13 -0.81
C LYS A 610 -4.24 -22.94 0.35
N GLY A 611 -5.01 -23.90 0.86
CA GLY A 611 -4.61 -24.75 1.96
C GLY A 611 -5.79 -25.42 2.63
N THR A 612 -5.53 -26.07 3.75
CA THR A 612 -6.55 -26.67 4.62
C THR A 612 -6.41 -26.06 6.00
N ALA A 613 -7.48 -25.87 6.75
CA ALA A 613 -7.39 -25.44 8.14
C ALA A 613 -8.54 -26.02 8.96
N ASN A 614 -8.43 -25.96 10.28
CA ASN A 614 -9.54 -26.25 11.18
C ASN A 614 -10.05 -24.94 11.80
N LEU A 615 -11.23 -24.48 11.38
CA LEU A 615 -11.87 -23.26 11.87
C LEU A 615 -12.69 -23.57 13.11
N LYS A 616 -12.32 -23.00 14.26
CA LYS A 616 -13.08 -23.12 15.51
C LYS A 616 -13.85 -21.85 15.79
N LEU A 617 -15.13 -22.01 16.13
CA LEU A 617 -16.04 -20.90 16.38
C LEU A 617 -16.69 -21.03 17.77
N ASP A 618 -16.38 -20.11 18.66
CA ASP A 618 -17.16 -19.91 19.89
C ASP A 618 -18.38 -19.06 19.58
N THR A 619 -19.48 -19.73 19.21
CA THR A 619 -20.74 -19.07 18.86
C THR A 619 -21.31 -18.21 19.99
N LYS A 620 -21.00 -18.52 21.27
CA LYS A 620 -21.48 -17.72 22.41
C LYS A 620 -20.66 -16.45 22.56
N ALA A 621 -19.35 -16.52 22.45
CA ALA A 621 -18.47 -15.36 22.46
C ALA A 621 -18.67 -14.47 21.23
N LEU A 622 -19.08 -15.05 20.09
CA LEU A 622 -19.59 -14.32 18.93
C LEU A 622 -20.96 -13.66 19.18
N GLY A 623 -21.64 -13.96 20.28
CA GLY A 623 -22.97 -13.43 20.59
C GLY A 623 -24.11 -14.03 19.76
N LEU A 624 -23.88 -15.16 19.08
CA LEU A 624 -24.89 -15.85 18.29
C LEU A 624 -25.84 -16.64 19.20
N GLN A 625 -27.12 -16.57 18.88
CA GLN A 625 -28.22 -17.16 19.62
C GLN A 625 -28.80 -18.36 18.88
N GLY A 626 -29.09 -19.42 19.62
CA GLY A 626 -29.73 -20.62 19.11
C GLY A 626 -29.03 -21.91 19.53
N PRO A 627 -29.73 -23.05 19.51
CA PRO A 627 -29.16 -24.34 19.88
C PRO A 627 -28.37 -25.00 18.74
N ARG A 628 -28.60 -24.58 17.49
CA ARG A 628 -28.03 -25.16 16.28
C ARG A 628 -27.78 -24.08 15.24
N PHE A 629 -26.64 -24.17 14.57
CA PHE A 629 -26.16 -23.23 13.57
C PHE A 629 -25.81 -23.98 12.29
N GLU A 630 -25.96 -23.28 11.18
CA GLU A 630 -25.46 -23.67 9.88
C GLU A 630 -24.18 -22.90 9.58
N VAL A 631 -23.21 -23.57 8.95
CA VAL A 631 -21.99 -22.95 8.44
C VAL A 631 -21.96 -23.13 6.92
N LYS A 632 -21.95 -22.04 6.17
CA LYS A 632 -21.98 -22.03 4.70
C LYS A 632 -20.78 -21.33 4.12
N ASP A 633 -20.30 -21.82 2.97
CA ASP A 633 -19.57 -20.98 2.03
C ASP A 633 -20.58 -20.16 1.23
N ILE A 634 -20.67 -18.85 1.49
CA ILE A 634 -21.67 -17.98 0.88
C ILE A 634 -21.34 -17.58 -0.56
N VAL A 635 -20.13 -17.90 -1.04
CA VAL A 635 -19.77 -17.76 -2.46
C VAL A 635 -20.44 -18.85 -3.30
N THR A 636 -20.49 -20.08 -2.78
CA THR A 636 -21.06 -21.25 -3.49
C THR A 636 -22.44 -21.68 -2.98
N GLY A 637 -22.86 -21.17 -1.82
CA GLY A 637 -24.08 -21.59 -1.12
C GLY A 637 -23.95 -22.93 -0.40
N ALA A 638 -22.79 -23.59 -0.48
CA ALA A 638 -22.57 -24.92 0.08
C ALA A 638 -22.59 -24.90 1.61
N THR A 639 -23.42 -25.75 2.22
CA THR A 639 -23.39 -26.00 3.65
C THR A 639 -22.18 -26.87 3.98
N LEU A 640 -21.20 -26.29 4.68
CA LEU A 640 -19.98 -26.98 5.12
C LEU A 640 -20.26 -27.91 6.29
N THR A 641 -21.06 -27.44 7.25
CA THR A 641 -21.52 -28.24 8.38
C THR A 641 -22.77 -27.65 9.03
N THR A 642 -23.43 -28.41 9.90
CA THR A 642 -24.49 -27.93 10.78
C THR A 642 -24.29 -28.52 12.16
N GLY A 643 -24.29 -27.68 13.19
CA GLY A 643 -24.04 -28.15 14.55
C GLY A 643 -24.39 -27.16 15.64
N GLY A 644 -24.39 -27.61 16.87
CA GLY A 644 -24.47 -26.77 18.06
C GLY A 644 -23.11 -26.19 18.45
N HIS A 645 -23.12 -25.32 19.46
CA HIS A 645 -21.92 -24.63 19.97
C HIS A 645 -20.71 -25.55 20.20
N ARG A 646 -20.90 -26.73 20.83
CA ARG A 646 -19.79 -27.66 21.12
C ARG A 646 -19.13 -28.23 19.87
N GLU A 647 -19.90 -28.46 18.81
CA GLU A 647 -19.42 -29.04 17.56
C GLU A 647 -18.60 -28.00 16.78
N LEU A 648 -19.09 -26.76 16.70
CA LEU A 648 -18.36 -25.68 16.03
C LEU A 648 -17.11 -25.23 16.80
N LEU A 649 -17.13 -25.33 18.13
CA LEU A 649 -15.96 -25.08 18.97
C LEU A 649 -14.88 -26.17 18.83
N ALA A 650 -15.28 -27.41 18.51
CA ALA A 650 -14.34 -28.51 18.26
C ALA A 650 -13.59 -28.34 16.93
N GLY A 651 -14.24 -27.71 15.95
CA GLY A 651 -13.61 -27.27 14.70
C GLY A 651 -14.32 -27.75 13.44
N ILE A 652 -14.16 -26.96 12.38
CA ILE A 652 -14.77 -27.14 11.07
C ILE A 652 -13.63 -27.27 10.06
N PRO A 653 -13.53 -28.41 9.35
CA PRO A 653 -12.55 -28.56 8.29
C PRO A 653 -12.82 -27.55 7.15
N ILE A 654 -11.80 -26.77 6.81
CA ILE A 654 -11.80 -25.85 5.69
C ILE A 654 -10.79 -26.35 4.66
N GLU A 655 -11.17 -26.31 3.38
CA GLU A 655 -10.30 -26.59 2.25
C GLU A 655 -10.48 -25.51 1.17
N ILE A 656 -9.43 -24.74 0.92
CA ILE A 656 -9.35 -23.81 -0.21
C ILE A 656 -8.56 -24.53 -1.30
N LYS A 657 -9.25 -25.03 -2.33
CA LYS A 657 -8.68 -25.96 -3.33
C LYS A 657 -7.82 -25.26 -4.38
N TYR A 658 -8.26 -24.08 -4.82
CA TYR A 658 -7.64 -23.37 -5.94
C TYR A 658 -6.87 -22.12 -5.47
N PRO A 659 -5.72 -21.81 -6.09
CA PRO A 659 -5.06 -20.52 -5.86
C PRO A 659 -5.99 -19.34 -6.11
N ASN A 660 -5.93 -18.31 -5.25
CA ASN A 660 -6.76 -17.11 -5.35
C ASN A 660 -8.28 -17.36 -5.33
N GLN A 661 -8.75 -18.53 -4.90
CA GLN A 661 -10.17 -18.79 -4.64
C GLN A 661 -10.63 -17.93 -3.45
N PRO A 662 -11.68 -17.11 -3.59
CA PRO A 662 -12.34 -16.49 -2.45
C PRO A 662 -13.14 -17.55 -1.70
N HIS A 663 -12.94 -17.64 -0.38
CA HIS A 663 -13.68 -18.58 0.45
C HIS A 663 -14.29 -17.84 1.64
N ILE A 664 -15.61 -17.59 1.57
CA ILE A 664 -16.30 -16.70 2.51
C ILE A 664 -17.26 -17.52 3.35
N VAL A 665 -16.92 -17.73 4.62
CA VAL A 665 -17.65 -18.63 5.52
C VAL A 665 -18.59 -17.84 6.41
N ALA A 666 -19.90 -18.09 6.31
CA ALA A 666 -20.90 -17.52 7.20
C ALA A 666 -21.43 -18.57 8.19
N VAL A 667 -21.72 -18.12 9.42
CA VAL A 667 -22.31 -18.91 10.49
C VAL A 667 -23.55 -18.19 11.05
N GLY A 668 -24.64 -18.91 11.25
CA GLY A 668 -25.91 -18.36 11.73
C GLY A 668 -26.99 -19.44 11.82
N SER A 669 -28.23 -19.09 12.15
CA SER A 669 -29.33 -20.05 11.98
C SER A 669 -29.63 -20.28 10.50
N ALA A 670 -30.28 -21.39 10.15
CA ALA A 670 -30.71 -21.66 8.77
C ALA A 670 -31.60 -20.52 8.21
N ARG A 671 -32.35 -19.84 9.08
CA ARG A 671 -33.15 -18.66 8.73
C ARG A 671 -32.27 -17.45 8.45
N ASP A 672 -31.26 -17.19 9.29
CA ASP A 672 -30.36 -16.05 9.13
C ASP A 672 -29.52 -16.16 7.84
N LEU A 673 -29.18 -17.40 7.45
CA LEU A 673 -28.38 -17.69 6.26
C LEU A 673 -29.21 -18.08 5.03
N SER A 674 -30.54 -17.95 5.06
CA SER A 674 -31.40 -18.37 3.95
C SER A 674 -31.24 -17.50 2.69
N GLN A 675 -30.78 -16.25 2.87
CA GLN A 675 -30.54 -15.31 1.78
C GLN A 675 -29.29 -15.63 0.95
N PHE A 676 -28.37 -16.45 1.48
CA PHE A 676 -27.12 -16.78 0.81
C PHE A 676 -27.25 -18.12 0.09
N SER A 677 -27.71 -18.06 -1.16
CA SER A 677 -27.80 -19.23 -2.06
C SER A 677 -26.50 -19.55 -2.80
N GLY A 678 -25.48 -18.71 -2.67
CA GLY A 678 -24.28 -18.74 -3.51
C GLY A 678 -24.44 -17.87 -4.76
N ILE A 679 -23.35 -17.18 -5.12
CA ILE A 679 -23.23 -16.46 -6.40
C ILE A 679 -22.67 -17.35 -7.50
N TYR A 680 -22.10 -18.51 -7.15
CA TYR A 680 -21.71 -19.57 -8.07
C TYR A 680 -22.27 -20.92 -7.62
N ALA A 681 -22.44 -21.85 -8.56
CA ALA A 681 -23.00 -23.17 -8.25
C ALA A 681 -22.03 -24.11 -7.51
N SER A 682 -20.71 -23.92 -7.68
CA SER A 682 -19.66 -24.70 -7.00
C SER A 682 -18.31 -23.99 -7.05
N ASP A 683 -17.34 -24.47 -6.28
CA ASP A 683 -15.96 -23.97 -6.28
C ASP A 683 -15.17 -24.32 -7.55
N ALA A 684 -15.66 -25.27 -8.36
CA ALA A 684 -15.04 -25.66 -9.63
C ALA A 684 -14.93 -24.49 -10.63
N VAL A 685 -15.72 -23.42 -10.46
CA VAL A 685 -15.59 -22.20 -11.28
C VAL A 685 -14.23 -21.51 -11.12
N PHE A 686 -13.48 -21.82 -10.05
CA PHE A 686 -12.13 -21.33 -9.78
C PHE A 686 -11.02 -22.28 -10.27
N GLU A 687 -11.38 -23.43 -10.87
CA GLU A 687 -10.42 -24.35 -11.46
C GLU A 687 -9.67 -23.69 -12.62
N GLY A 688 -8.34 -23.56 -12.51
CA GLY A 688 -7.52 -22.84 -13.49
C GLY A 688 -7.05 -21.46 -13.02
N MET A 689 -7.57 -20.94 -11.90
CA MET A 689 -6.97 -19.78 -11.26
C MET A 689 -5.54 -20.11 -10.83
N THR A 690 -4.60 -19.23 -11.20
CA THR A 690 -3.18 -19.41 -10.89
C THR A 690 -2.73 -18.38 -9.86
N LYS A 691 -1.70 -18.71 -9.07
CA LYS A 691 -1.05 -17.69 -8.23
C LYS A 691 -0.55 -16.60 -9.17
N ARG A 692 -1.01 -15.38 -8.94
CA ARG A 692 -0.60 -14.25 -9.76
C ARG A 692 0.88 -14.01 -9.51
N ARG A 693 1.67 -13.92 -10.58
CA ARG A 693 3.04 -13.40 -10.47
C ARG A 693 2.92 -11.92 -10.10
N THR A 694 3.62 -11.48 -9.07
CA THR A 694 3.75 -10.04 -8.78
C THR A 694 4.47 -9.40 -9.95
N LEU A 695 3.72 -8.76 -10.84
CA LEU A 695 4.27 -7.98 -11.94
C LEU A 695 4.51 -6.56 -11.43
N GLU A 696 5.70 -6.02 -11.68
CA GLU A 696 5.96 -4.59 -11.52
C GLU A 696 4.98 -3.80 -12.41
N ASN A 697 4.41 -2.71 -11.88
CA ASN A 697 3.21 -2.06 -12.44
C ASN A 697 3.34 -1.80 -13.96
N PRO A 698 2.58 -2.51 -14.82
CA PRO A 698 2.77 -2.38 -16.25
C PRO A 698 2.12 -1.11 -16.85
N GLU A 699 1.46 -0.28 -16.03
CA GLU A 699 0.95 1.06 -16.41
C GLU A 699 2.03 2.14 -16.36
N VAL A 700 3.19 1.88 -15.71
CA VAL A 700 4.32 2.81 -15.77
C VAL A 700 4.83 2.83 -17.20
N VAL A 701 4.63 3.95 -17.88
CA VAL A 701 5.08 4.12 -19.27
C VAL A 701 6.59 3.98 -19.31
N ILE A 702 7.07 3.04 -20.12
CA ILE A 702 8.49 2.93 -20.44
C ILE A 702 8.80 4.11 -21.36
N LYS A 703 9.45 5.14 -20.82
CA LYS A 703 9.88 6.29 -21.59
C LYS A 703 11.16 5.92 -22.36
N VAL A 704 10.98 5.27 -23.50
CA VAL A 704 12.08 4.99 -24.42
C VAL A 704 12.44 6.29 -25.15
N PRO A 705 13.70 6.75 -25.10
CA PRO A 705 14.11 7.94 -25.83
C PRO A 705 13.89 7.75 -27.35
N THR A 706 13.61 8.81 -28.09
CA THR A 706 13.31 8.75 -29.54
C THR A 706 14.50 9.12 -30.44
N GLU A 707 15.55 9.66 -29.84
CA GLU A 707 16.75 10.13 -30.51
C GLU A 707 17.47 8.96 -31.22
N PRO A 708 18.23 9.20 -32.30
CA PRO A 708 19.07 8.17 -32.89
C PRO A 708 20.09 7.63 -31.88
N GLY A 709 20.40 6.33 -31.92
CA GLY A 709 21.36 5.68 -31.01
C GLY A 709 20.76 4.54 -30.21
N LEU A 710 21.61 3.71 -29.62
CA LEU A 710 21.22 2.46 -28.94
C LEU A 710 20.39 2.73 -27.68
N LYS A 711 19.29 2.02 -27.53
CA LYS A 711 18.38 2.15 -26.37
C LYS A 711 18.89 1.32 -25.21
N VAL A 712 19.38 1.98 -24.17
CA VAL A 712 19.96 1.33 -22.98
C VAL A 712 19.02 1.49 -21.79
N GLY A 713 18.31 0.43 -21.44
CA GLY A 713 17.41 0.40 -20.28
C GLY A 713 18.16 0.06 -19.00
N VAL A 714 18.16 0.95 -18.02
CA VAL A 714 18.78 0.76 -16.71
C VAL A 714 17.69 0.41 -15.69
N TYR A 715 17.71 -0.81 -15.14
CA TYR A 715 16.64 -1.30 -14.26
C TYR A 715 16.52 -0.44 -12.98
N HIS A 716 15.35 0.18 -12.79
CA HIS A 716 15.08 1.13 -11.70
C HIS A 716 15.24 0.52 -10.32
N GLY A 717 15.01 -0.80 -10.17
CA GLY A 717 15.25 -1.52 -8.91
C GLY A 717 16.74 -1.67 -8.56
N SER A 718 17.67 -1.04 -9.29
CA SER A 718 19.11 -1.06 -9.02
C SER A 718 19.59 0.11 -8.16
N PHE A 719 20.76 -0.03 -7.56
CA PHE A 719 21.50 1.06 -6.94
C PHE A 719 22.13 1.94 -8.02
N GLY A 720 22.31 3.23 -7.72
CA GLY A 720 23.06 4.14 -8.58
C GLY A 720 22.39 4.50 -9.92
N VAL A 721 21.09 4.21 -10.08
CA VAL A 721 20.40 4.31 -11.38
C VAL A 721 20.56 5.68 -12.05
N THR A 722 20.42 6.77 -11.31
CA THR A 722 20.55 8.13 -11.87
C THR A 722 21.98 8.41 -12.35
N ALA A 723 22.98 7.98 -11.59
CA ALA A 723 24.38 8.09 -11.96
C ALA A 723 24.72 7.23 -13.20
N ILE A 724 24.25 5.98 -13.25
CA ILE A 724 24.44 5.09 -14.40
C ILE A 724 23.85 5.70 -15.67
N ILE A 725 22.61 6.21 -15.60
CA ILE A 725 21.95 6.86 -16.73
C ILE A 725 22.75 8.07 -17.20
N SER A 726 23.18 8.95 -16.28
CA SER A 726 23.96 10.15 -16.62
C SER A 726 25.28 9.79 -17.32
N THR A 727 25.99 8.77 -16.81
CA THR A 727 27.25 8.31 -17.42
C THR A 727 27.07 7.81 -18.85
N ILE A 728 26.04 6.98 -19.11
CA ILE A 728 25.78 6.47 -20.46
C ILE A 728 25.28 7.60 -21.38
N ALA A 729 24.41 8.48 -20.86
CA ALA A 729 23.86 9.61 -21.62
C ALA A 729 24.93 10.66 -22.01
N GLY A 730 26.07 10.68 -21.31
CA GLY A 730 27.23 11.48 -21.69
C GLY A 730 27.89 11.06 -23.00
N GLU A 731 27.52 9.89 -23.57
CA GLU A 731 28.04 9.37 -24.82
C GLU A 731 26.95 9.43 -25.91
N SER A 732 27.22 10.15 -27.01
CA SER A 732 26.24 10.44 -28.06
C SER A 732 25.73 9.22 -28.84
N ALA A 733 26.37 8.05 -28.68
CA ALA A 733 25.97 6.79 -29.31
C ALA A 733 24.82 6.08 -28.58
N PHE A 734 24.52 6.47 -27.34
CA PHE A 734 23.54 5.80 -26.48
C PHE A 734 22.41 6.72 -26.08
N ASN A 735 21.29 6.09 -25.81
CA ASN A 735 20.12 6.71 -25.23
C ASN A 735 19.73 5.91 -23.99
N ALA A 736 20.22 6.34 -22.83
CA ALA A 736 19.95 5.67 -21.57
C ALA A 736 18.65 6.15 -20.94
N PHE A 737 17.91 5.23 -20.33
CA PHE A 737 16.65 5.53 -19.66
C PHE A 737 16.38 4.56 -18.50
N ALA A 738 15.56 4.99 -17.55
CA ALA A 738 15.12 4.14 -16.46
C ALA A 738 14.13 3.08 -16.97
N LEU A 739 14.43 1.81 -16.72
CA LEU A 739 13.59 0.67 -17.02
C LEU A 739 12.80 0.28 -15.76
N PRO A 740 11.48 0.57 -15.71
CA PRO A 740 10.70 0.48 -14.46
C PRO A 740 10.30 -0.95 -14.08
N ARG A 741 10.47 -1.92 -14.99
CA ARG A 741 10.05 -3.31 -14.77
C ARG A 741 10.85 -4.31 -15.59
N LEU A 742 10.88 -5.58 -15.15
CA LEU A 742 11.48 -6.70 -15.89
C LEU A 742 10.42 -7.64 -16.48
N ASP A 743 9.77 -7.21 -17.56
CA ASP A 743 8.80 -7.99 -18.35
C ASP A 743 9.13 -8.00 -19.86
N GLU A 744 8.37 -8.75 -20.67
CA GLU A 744 8.63 -8.89 -22.11
C GLU A 744 8.61 -7.54 -22.85
N GLY A 745 7.70 -6.64 -22.49
CA GLY A 745 7.58 -5.32 -23.12
C GLY A 745 8.76 -4.41 -22.78
N ALA A 746 9.21 -4.44 -21.53
CA ALA A 746 10.39 -3.73 -21.06
C ALA A 746 11.67 -4.22 -21.76
N LEU A 747 11.84 -5.53 -21.89
CA LEU A 747 13.01 -6.10 -22.58
C LEU A 747 12.99 -5.82 -24.08
N ALA A 748 11.82 -5.86 -24.73
CA ALA A 748 11.68 -5.55 -26.16
C ALA A 748 11.94 -4.07 -26.50
N ALA A 749 11.72 -3.18 -25.54
CA ALA A 749 11.98 -1.74 -25.64
C ALA A 749 13.47 -1.37 -25.57
N CYS A 750 14.32 -2.32 -25.19
CA CYS A 750 15.74 -2.11 -25.01
C CYS A 750 16.54 -2.77 -26.14
N ASP A 751 17.63 -2.12 -26.54
CA ASP A 751 18.70 -2.75 -27.31
C ASP A 751 19.71 -3.39 -26.35
N VAL A 752 19.95 -2.74 -25.20
CA VAL A 752 20.79 -3.24 -24.09
C VAL A 752 20.07 -3.01 -22.77
N VAL A 753 20.11 -4.00 -21.87
CA VAL A 753 19.59 -3.88 -20.50
C VAL A 753 20.74 -3.91 -19.51
N VAL A 754 20.75 -2.96 -18.58
CA VAL A 754 21.72 -2.85 -17.47
C VAL A 754 20.98 -3.08 -16.16
N ILE A 755 21.37 -4.12 -15.44
CA ILE A 755 20.89 -4.42 -14.09
C ILE A 755 22.11 -4.36 -13.18
N SER A 756 22.29 -3.27 -12.43
CA SER A 756 23.38 -3.15 -11.45
C SER A 756 23.02 -3.94 -10.17
N LYS A 757 23.58 -3.57 -9.01
CA LYS A 757 23.17 -4.14 -7.72
C LYS A 757 21.68 -3.86 -7.49
N THR A 758 20.83 -4.88 -7.45
CA THR A 758 19.40 -4.69 -7.18
C THR A 758 19.12 -4.45 -5.69
N ALA A 759 18.16 -3.59 -5.37
CA ALA A 759 17.68 -3.38 -4.01
C ALA A 759 16.85 -4.55 -3.46
N ALA A 760 16.12 -5.25 -4.32
CA ALA A 760 15.36 -6.44 -3.95
C ALA A 760 15.52 -7.56 -4.99
N PRO A 761 15.80 -8.81 -4.57
CA PRO A 761 16.02 -9.92 -5.49
C PRO A 761 14.72 -10.48 -6.11
N ILE A 762 13.53 -10.14 -5.60
CA ILE A 762 12.26 -10.80 -5.96
C ILE A 762 11.84 -10.62 -7.43
N TYR A 763 11.95 -9.40 -7.96
CA TYR A 763 11.58 -9.11 -9.35
C TYR A 763 12.60 -9.71 -10.32
N PHE A 764 13.89 -9.61 -10.00
CA PHE A 764 14.97 -10.27 -10.73
C PHE A 764 14.80 -11.80 -10.78
N LYS A 765 14.51 -12.42 -9.63
CA LYS A 765 14.22 -13.86 -9.55
C LYS A 765 13.04 -14.26 -10.45
N THR A 766 11.96 -13.50 -10.39
CA THR A 766 10.75 -13.75 -11.19
C THR A 766 11.02 -13.59 -12.68
N ALA A 767 11.94 -12.69 -13.05
CA ALA A 767 12.34 -12.44 -14.43
C ALA A 767 13.47 -13.34 -14.94
N THR A 768 14.06 -14.23 -14.12
CA THR A 768 15.27 -14.98 -14.50
C THR A 768 15.08 -15.83 -15.77
N ASP A 769 13.99 -16.60 -15.85
CA ASP A 769 13.67 -17.39 -17.05
C ASP A 769 13.42 -16.52 -18.27
N LEU A 770 12.79 -15.36 -18.07
CA LEU A 770 12.50 -14.41 -19.13
C LEU A 770 13.80 -13.76 -19.65
N LEU A 771 14.68 -13.31 -18.75
CA LEU A 771 15.98 -12.73 -19.08
C LEU A 771 16.83 -13.73 -19.85
N ARG A 772 16.88 -15.00 -19.41
CA ARG A 772 17.58 -16.07 -20.12
C ARG A 772 17.01 -16.25 -21.53
N LYS A 773 15.71 -16.45 -21.67
CA LYS A 773 15.04 -16.63 -22.98
C LYS A 773 15.26 -15.43 -23.90
N TRP A 774 15.18 -14.21 -23.35
CA TRP A 774 15.40 -12.97 -24.11
C TRP A 774 16.83 -12.90 -24.64
N VAL A 775 17.83 -13.19 -23.81
CA VAL A 775 19.23 -13.26 -24.23
C VAL A 775 19.45 -14.37 -25.26
N GLU A 776 18.98 -15.59 -25.02
CA GLU A 776 19.07 -16.70 -26.00
C GLU A 776 18.50 -16.31 -27.37
N GLY A 777 17.44 -15.49 -27.38
CA GLY A 777 16.80 -14.93 -28.57
C GLY A 777 17.54 -13.77 -29.24
N GLY A 778 18.55 -13.17 -28.62
CA GLY A 778 19.31 -12.04 -29.17
C GLY A 778 19.53 -10.87 -28.21
N GLY A 779 18.92 -10.91 -27.02
CA GLY A 779 19.04 -9.87 -26.00
C GLY A 779 20.47 -9.56 -25.57
N ARG A 780 20.69 -8.35 -25.07
CA ARG A 780 22.00 -7.84 -24.64
C ARG A 780 21.90 -7.39 -23.19
N LEU A 781 22.66 -8.03 -22.30
CA LEU A 781 22.47 -7.87 -20.87
C LEU A 781 23.78 -7.60 -20.12
N LEU A 782 23.79 -6.57 -19.27
CA LEU A 782 24.81 -6.37 -18.25
C LEU A 782 24.22 -6.68 -16.88
N LEU A 783 24.82 -7.62 -16.17
CA LEU A 783 24.48 -7.96 -14.79
C LEU A 783 25.59 -7.47 -13.86
N GLY A 784 25.24 -6.65 -12.88
CA GLY A 784 26.15 -5.97 -11.96
C GLY A 784 26.08 -6.53 -10.54
N PHE A 785 27.22 -6.61 -9.88
CA PHE A 785 27.38 -7.02 -8.48
C PHE A 785 26.59 -8.31 -8.17
N ASP A 786 25.67 -8.31 -7.20
CA ASP A 786 24.89 -9.50 -6.80
C ASP A 786 24.16 -10.17 -7.99
N ALA A 787 23.74 -9.40 -9.01
CA ALA A 787 23.04 -9.91 -10.18
C ALA A 787 23.88 -10.87 -11.04
N VAL A 788 25.20 -10.97 -10.84
CA VAL A 788 26.08 -11.94 -11.51
C VAL A 788 25.93 -13.39 -11.00
N GLY A 789 24.90 -13.65 -10.19
CA GLY A 789 24.64 -14.96 -9.60
C GLY A 789 25.26 -15.12 -8.22
N TYR A 790 25.26 -14.05 -7.42
CA TYR A 790 25.80 -14.04 -6.06
C TYR A 790 24.70 -13.80 -5.01
N ARG A 791 24.90 -14.34 -3.80
CA ARG A 791 23.92 -14.30 -2.69
C ARG A 791 22.53 -14.83 -3.09
N ALA A 792 21.52 -13.97 -3.02
CA ALA A 792 20.13 -14.34 -3.26
C ALA A 792 19.78 -14.36 -4.75
N HIS A 793 20.70 -14.04 -5.64
CA HIS A 793 20.45 -13.93 -7.07
C HIS A 793 20.86 -15.23 -7.76
N PRO A 794 19.93 -15.90 -8.48
CA PRO A 794 20.30 -17.09 -9.22
C PRO A 794 21.30 -16.72 -10.33
N PRO A 795 22.31 -17.56 -10.61
CA PRO A 795 23.17 -17.36 -11.77
C PRO A 795 22.31 -17.54 -13.04
N VAL A 796 22.05 -16.44 -13.74
CA VAL A 796 21.24 -16.46 -14.96
C VAL A 796 22.00 -17.19 -16.06
N PHE A 797 23.34 -17.07 -16.11
CA PHE A 797 24.24 -17.65 -17.13
C PHE A 797 25.48 -18.33 -16.50
N PRO A 798 25.31 -19.42 -15.73
CA PRO A 798 26.43 -20.13 -15.09
C PRO A 798 27.50 -20.63 -16.08
N GLU A 799 27.14 -20.82 -17.35
CA GLU A 799 28.06 -21.16 -18.42
C GLU A 799 29.08 -20.04 -18.74
N LEU A 800 28.78 -18.78 -18.40
CA LEU A 800 29.70 -17.65 -18.50
C LEU A 800 30.44 -17.41 -17.19
N GLY A 801 29.72 -17.44 -16.08
CA GLY A 801 30.32 -17.29 -14.77
C GLY A 801 29.29 -17.16 -13.65
N GLN A 802 29.79 -17.27 -12.43
CA GLN A 802 28.99 -17.17 -11.22
C GLN A 802 29.78 -16.51 -10.10
N GLY A 803 29.18 -15.50 -9.46
CA GLY A 803 29.75 -14.87 -8.28
C GLY A 803 29.85 -15.82 -7.09
N PHE A 804 30.95 -15.79 -6.34
CA PHE A 804 31.17 -16.69 -5.20
C PHE A 804 31.65 -16.00 -3.92
N THR A 805 32.21 -14.79 -4.00
CA THR A 805 32.59 -13.99 -2.83
C THR A 805 32.73 -12.51 -3.19
N ASN A 806 32.87 -11.63 -2.19
CA ASN A 806 33.10 -10.20 -2.39
C ASN A 806 34.21 -9.68 -1.45
N PRO A 807 35.50 -9.74 -1.84
CA PRO A 807 36.58 -9.24 -1.00
C PRO A 807 36.47 -7.73 -0.80
N LYS A 808 36.92 -7.25 0.36
CA LYS A 808 37.14 -5.82 0.57
C LYS A 808 38.37 -5.42 -0.25
N GLY A 809 38.18 -4.55 -1.23
CA GLY A 809 39.21 -4.15 -2.17
C GLY A 809 38.61 -3.37 -3.33
N ASP A 810 39.24 -2.24 -3.64
CA ASP A 810 38.81 -1.32 -4.70
C ASP A 810 39.73 -1.32 -5.93
N VAL A 811 40.78 -2.16 -5.94
CA VAL A 811 41.77 -2.23 -7.01
C VAL A 811 41.52 -3.43 -7.92
N VAL A 812 41.51 -3.19 -9.23
CA VAL A 812 41.38 -4.23 -10.27
C VAL A 812 42.41 -4.04 -11.38
N THR A 813 42.71 -5.12 -12.12
CA THR A 813 43.71 -5.23 -13.17
C THR A 813 43.09 -5.73 -14.47
N VAL A 814 43.42 -5.10 -15.60
CA VAL A 814 42.99 -5.55 -16.93
C VAL A 814 43.67 -6.87 -17.30
N ALA A 815 42.87 -7.92 -17.54
CA ALA A 815 43.33 -9.29 -17.71
C ALA A 815 43.51 -9.70 -19.17
N SER A 816 42.75 -9.13 -20.11
CA SER A 816 42.81 -9.50 -21.52
C SER A 816 42.44 -8.33 -22.45
N VAL A 817 42.88 -8.44 -23.70
CA VAL A 817 42.48 -7.53 -24.79
C VAL A 817 41.08 -7.91 -25.26
N HIS A 818 40.12 -7.02 -25.08
CA HIS A 818 38.73 -7.20 -25.50
C HIS A 818 38.13 -5.81 -25.82
N PRO A 819 37.08 -5.69 -26.67
CA PRO A 819 36.43 -4.41 -26.89
C PRO A 819 36.01 -3.67 -25.60
N VAL A 820 35.59 -4.41 -24.56
CA VAL A 820 35.25 -3.91 -23.22
C VAL A 820 36.46 -3.26 -22.49
N THR A 821 37.70 -3.66 -22.81
CA THR A 821 38.92 -3.14 -22.17
C THR A 821 39.70 -2.16 -23.06
N THR A 822 39.11 -1.72 -24.18
CA THR A 822 39.74 -0.76 -25.09
C THR A 822 40.11 0.55 -24.37
N GLY A 823 41.34 1.03 -24.59
CA GLY A 823 41.86 2.23 -23.94
C GLY A 823 42.59 1.96 -22.62
N LEU A 824 42.66 0.70 -22.18
CA LEU A 824 43.46 0.25 -21.04
C LEU A 824 44.43 -0.85 -21.50
N ALA A 825 45.67 -0.82 -21.01
CA ALA A 825 46.67 -1.85 -21.33
C ALA A 825 46.44 -3.12 -20.50
N VAL A 826 46.76 -4.30 -21.06
CA VAL A 826 46.80 -5.54 -20.26
C VAL A 826 47.84 -5.38 -19.15
N GLY A 827 47.45 -5.67 -17.92
CA GLY A 827 48.24 -5.44 -16.72
C GLY A 827 48.09 -4.04 -16.11
N GLU A 828 47.34 -3.12 -16.73
CA GLU A 828 46.99 -1.83 -16.15
C GLU A 828 46.05 -2.01 -14.96
N THR A 829 46.25 -1.23 -13.90
CA THR A 829 45.43 -1.25 -12.68
C THR A 829 44.61 0.03 -12.54
N PHE A 830 43.40 -0.07 -12.00
CA PHE A 830 42.57 1.09 -11.65
C PHE A 830 41.77 0.84 -10.37
N VAL A 831 41.31 1.94 -9.76
CA VAL A 831 40.46 1.93 -8.56
C VAL A 831 39.01 2.13 -8.97
N HIS A 832 38.10 1.25 -8.54
CA HIS A 832 36.65 1.41 -8.70
C HIS A 832 36.01 2.07 -7.47
N GLY A 833 34.82 2.62 -7.64
CA GLY A 833 34.25 3.59 -6.70
C GLY A 833 33.81 3.03 -5.35
N TYR A 834 33.65 1.72 -5.19
CA TYR A 834 33.05 1.12 -4.00
C TYR A 834 34.04 0.22 -3.24
N ALA A 835 33.81 0.03 -1.94
CA ALA A 835 34.75 -0.66 -1.04
C ALA A 835 34.94 -2.16 -1.33
N ASP A 836 34.09 -2.78 -2.14
CA ASP A 836 34.17 -4.17 -2.55
C ASP A 836 33.62 -4.39 -3.97
N HIS A 837 33.83 -5.61 -4.45
CA HIS A 837 33.33 -6.11 -5.73
C HIS A 837 33.09 -7.62 -5.61
N VAL A 838 32.27 -8.19 -6.49
CA VAL A 838 32.03 -9.64 -6.55
C VAL A 838 33.10 -10.32 -7.40
N GLN A 839 33.80 -11.28 -6.81
CA GLN A 839 34.63 -12.25 -7.52
C GLN A 839 33.77 -13.35 -8.12
N MET A 840 34.11 -13.77 -9.34
CA MET A 840 33.39 -14.80 -10.09
C MET A 840 34.27 -16.00 -10.44
N THR A 841 33.66 -17.18 -10.47
CA THR A 841 34.21 -18.34 -11.17
C THR A 841 33.86 -18.18 -12.65
N ALA A 842 34.85 -18.25 -13.53
CA ALA A 842 34.59 -18.26 -14.96
C ALA A 842 33.97 -19.59 -15.38
N GLY A 843 32.87 -19.51 -16.11
CA GLY A 843 32.26 -20.65 -16.79
C GLY A 843 32.99 -20.96 -18.09
N LYS A 844 32.68 -22.13 -18.68
CA LYS A 844 33.35 -22.66 -19.88
C LYS A 844 33.28 -21.74 -21.11
N ASP A 845 32.26 -20.88 -21.18
CA ASP A 845 31.98 -20.00 -22.31
C ASP A 845 32.28 -18.52 -21.98
N GLY A 846 32.82 -18.24 -20.79
CA GLY A 846 33.12 -16.89 -20.31
C GLY A 846 34.56 -16.43 -20.61
N SER A 847 34.70 -15.23 -21.17
CA SER A 847 36.00 -14.55 -21.35
C SER A 847 36.27 -13.60 -20.20
N VAL A 848 37.34 -13.84 -19.44
CA VAL A 848 37.76 -13.00 -18.30
C VAL A 848 38.47 -11.73 -18.80
N LEU A 849 37.99 -10.57 -18.40
CA LEU A 849 38.41 -9.27 -18.91
C LEU A 849 39.16 -8.42 -17.87
N VAL A 850 38.70 -8.47 -16.62
CA VAL A 850 39.27 -7.75 -15.49
C VAL A 850 39.36 -8.72 -14.32
N ASN A 851 40.53 -8.76 -13.68
CA ASN A 851 40.77 -9.49 -12.45
C ASN A 851 40.94 -8.52 -11.29
N ASP A 852 40.74 -8.97 -10.06
CA ASP A 852 41.17 -8.23 -8.88
C ASP A 852 42.65 -8.48 -8.54
N GLU A 853 43.09 -7.89 -7.43
CA GLU A 853 44.43 -8.09 -6.86
C GLU A 853 44.74 -9.54 -6.45
N PHE A 854 43.73 -10.41 -6.31
CA PHE A 854 43.88 -11.84 -6.04
C PHE A 854 43.89 -12.70 -7.32
N GLY A 855 43.88 -12.05 -8.50
CA GLY A 855 43.82 -12.74 -9.79
C GLY A 855 42.47 -13.40 -10.06
N LYS A 856 41.39 -12.98 -9.38
CA LYS A 856 40.04 -13.52 -9.55
C LYS A 856 39.22 -12.69 -10.53
N PRO A 857 38.42 -13.31 -11.42
CA PRO A 857 37.58 -12.60 -12.36
C PRO A 857 36.59 -11.65 -11.69
N VAL A 858 36.55 -10.40 -12.14
CA VAL A 858 35.60 -9.35 -11.75
C VAL A 858 34.75 -8.91 -12.93
N VAL A 859 35.25 -8.99 -14.17
CA VAL A 859 34.45 -8.73 -15.37
C VAL A 859 34.61 -9.91 -16.32
N ILE A 860 33.49 -10.51 -16.71
CA ILE A 860 33.41 -11.63 -17.65
C ILE A 860 32.44 -11.26 -18.75
N ALA A 861 32.79 -11.53 -20.01
CA ALA A 861 31.88 -11.36 -21.14
C ALA A 861 31.73 -12.66 -21.93
N GLY A 862 30.58 -12.86 -22.55
CA GLY A 862 30.35 -13.99 -23.45
C GLY A 862 29.04 -13.90 -24.22
N SER A 863 28.79 -14.93 -25.03
CA SER A 863 27.58 -15.03 -25.87
C SER A 863 26.73 -16.22 -25.45
N ILE A 864 25.41 -16.03 -25.43
CA ILE A 864 24.43 -17.06 -25.05
C ILE A 864 23.35 -17.11 -26.13
N GLY A 865 23.22 -18.23 -26.83
CA GLY A 865 22.37 -18.31 -28.02
C GLY A 865 22.76 -17.22 -29.03
N LYS A 866 21.82 -16.36 -29.39
CA LYS A 866 22.06 -15.18 -30.25
C LYS A 866 22.46 -13.92 -29.47
N GLY A 867 22.44 -13.99 -28.14
CA GLY A 867 22.63 -12.92 -27.16
C GLY A 867 24.08 -12.63 -26.80
N ARG A 868 24.30 -11.53 -26.07
CA ARG A 868 25.57 -11.21 -25.41
C ARG A 868 25.32 -10.80 -23.96
N VAL A 869 26.22 -11.20 -23.09
CA VAL A 869 26.14 -10.91 -21.65
C VAL A 869 27.48 -10.42 -21.13
N VAL A 870 27.44 -9.40 -20.28
CA VAL A 870 28.57 -8.99 -19.44
C VAL A 870 28.17 -9.20 -17.97
N LEU A 871 28.96 -9.99 -17.25
CA LEU A 871 28.90 -10.11 -15.80
C LEU A 871 29.94 -9.15 -15.21
N HIS A 872 29.50 -8.22 -14.37
CA HIS A 872 30.28 -7.09 -13.89
C HIS A 872 30.25 -7.01 -12.36
N GLY A 873 31.32 -7.44 -11.70
CA GLY A 873 31.37 -7.58 -10.25
C GLY A 873 31.38 -6.28 -9.45
N MET A 874 31.56 -5.10 -10.06
CA MET A 874 31.61 -3.81 -9.34
C MET A 874 30.21 -3.17 -9.18
N ILE A 875 30.02 -2.27 -8.20
CA ILE A 875 28.77 -1.51 -7.98
C ILE A 875 28.77 -0.18 -8.72
N THR A 876 28.78 -0.24 -10.04
CA THR A 876 28.83 0.98 -10.86
C THR A 876 27.60 1.87 -10.65
N GLY A 877 27.84 3.18 -10.49
CA GLY A 877 26.83 4.20 -10.15
C GLY A 877 26.67 4.47 -8.65
N TYR A 878 27.42 3.77 -7.80
CA TYR A 878 27.40 3.91 -6.34
C TYR A 878 28.83 3.87 -5.81
N THR A 879 29.22 4.86 -5.01
CA THR A 879 30.58 4.99 -4.48
C THR A 879 30.57 4.96 -2.96
N SER A 880 31.67 4.57 -2.35
CA SER A 880 31.85 4.73 -0.91
C SER A 880 31.99 6.21 -0.54
N VAL A 881 31.29 6.67 0.50
CA VAL A 881 31.41 8.06 1.03
C VAL A 881 32.86 8.36 1.43
N LYS A 882 33.55 7.34 1.94
CA LYS A 882 34.99 7.34 2.19
C LYS A 882 35.59 6.08 1.59
N ARG A 883 36.76 6.19 0.95
CA ARG A 883 37.47 5.05 0.35
C ARG A 883 37.56 3.87 1.35
N GLY A 884 37.10 2.70 0.93
CA GLY A 884 37.08 1.48 1.74
C GLY A 884 35.94 1.37 2.75
N ASP A 885 34.96 2.28 2.72
CA ASP A 885 33.74 2.23 3.54
C ASP A 885 32.57 1.56 2.79
N PHE A 886 31.76 0.76 3.48
CA PHE A 886 30.54 0.21 2.93
C PHE A 886 29.38 1.22 2.96
N ALA A 887 29.50 2.31 3.70
CA ALA A 887 28.60 3.45 3.53
C ALA A 887 28.86 4.10 2.17
N GLY A 888 27.82 4.21 1.35
CA GLY A 888 27.94 4.74 0.00
C GLY A 888 26.85 5.72 -0.39
N GLU A 889 27.08 6.40 -1.50
CA GLU A 889 26.19 7.36 -2.10
C GLU A 889 26.13 7.16 -3.62
N THR A 890 25.04 7.62 -4.22
CA THR A 890 24.89 7.60 -5.68
C THR A 890 25.86 8.58 -6.32
N LYS A 891 26.76 8.09 -7.18
CA LYS A 891 27.76 8.90 -7.87
C LYS A 891 28.16 8.27 -9.20
N GLU A 892 28.43 9.10 -10.21
CA GLU A 892 28.93 8.63 -11.51
C GLU A 892 30.29 7.93 -11.37
N PRO A 893 30.52 6.78 -12.06
CA PRO A 893 31.84 6.16 -12.11
C PRO A 893 32.86 7.06 -12.79
N GLU A 894 34.11 6.95 -12.35
CA GLU A 894 35.24 7.72 -12.85
C GLU A 894 36.37 6.77 -13.32
N GLY A 895 37.37 7.30 -14.04
CA GLY A 895 38.59 6.57 -14.40
C GLY A 895 38.36 5.24 -15.14
N GLY A 896 39.13 4.21 -14.77
CA GLY A 896 39.07 2.89 -15.42
C GLY A 896 37.73 2.18 -15.25
N GLU A 897 37.01 2.42 -14.15
CA GLU A 897 35.66 1.87 -13.96
C GLU A 897 34.69 2.45 -15.00
N ARG A 898 34.73 3.77 -15.21
CA ARG A 898 33.94 4.44 -16.25
C ARG A 898 34.25 3.86 -17.64
N THR A 899 35.53 3.68 -17.95
CA THR A 899 35.99 3.14 -19.25
C THR A 899 35.47 1.72 -19.48
N VAL A 900 35.66 0.81 -18.52
CA VAL A 900 35.20 -0.59 -18.64
C VAL A 900 33.68 -0.65 -18.76
N PHE A 901 32.96 0.13 -17.95
CA PHE A 901 31.50 0.17 -17.98
C PHE A 901 30.95 0.64 -19.33
N LEU A 902 31.44 1.76 -19.85
CA LEU A 902 30.98 2.31 -21.14
C LEU A 902 31.36 1.42 -22.32
N ASN A 903 32.55 0.84 -22.31
CA ASN A 903 32.95 -0.12 -23.34
C ASN A 903 32.10 -1.40 -23.28
N ALA A 904 31.66 -1.83 -22.09
CA ALA A 904 30.75 -2.97 -21.95
C ALA A 904 29.38 -2.70 -22.57
N VAL A 905 28.80 -1.53 -22.29
CA VAL A 905 27.54 -1.09 -22.92
C VAL A 905 27.72 -0.99 -24.44
N THR A 906 28.86 -0.44 -24.90
CA THR A 906 29.20 -0.36 -26.32
C THR A 906 29.28 -1.73 -26.98
N TRP A 907 30.02 -2.67 -26.40
CA TRP A 907 30.21 -4.01 -26.94
C TRP A 907 28.91 -4.82 -26.98
N LEU A 908 28.05 -4.66 -25.97
CA LEU A 908 26.70 -5.23 -25.96
C LEU A 908 25.87 -4.71 -27.14
N GLY A 909 26.01 -3.44 -27.48
CA GLY A 909 25.31 -2.81 -28.60
C GLY A 909 25.86 -3.11 -30.00
N GLN A 910 27.07 -3.67 -30.12
CA GLN A 910 27.70 -3.92 -31.42
C GLN A 910 26.90 -4.90 -32.28
N GLY A 911 26.76 -4.57 -33.57
CA GLY A 911 26.06 -5.41 -34.55
C GLY A 911 24.54 -5.33 -34.48
N LEU A 912 23.99 -4.44 -33.64
CA LEU A 912 22.59 -4.03 -33.73
C LEU A 912 22.47 -2.92 -34.77
N GLU A 913 21.55 -3.08 -35.73
CA GLU A 913 21.17 -1.97 -36.60
C GLU A 913 20.44 -0.92 -35.75
N THR A 914 20.89 0.34 -35.80
CA THR A 914 20.16 1.44 -35.15
C THR A 914 18.76 1.49 -35.76
N ARG A 915 17.72 1.13 -34.98
CA ARG A 915 16.33 1.22 -35.42
C ARG A 915 16.07 2.66 -35.85
N LYS A 916 15.88 2.91 -37.15
CA LYS A 916 15.47 4.23 -37.64
C LYS A 916 14.11 4.54 -37.03
N SER A 917 13.95 5.74 -36.47
CA SER A 917 12.70 6.21 -35.90
C SER A 917 11.58 6.13 -36.95
N GLU A 918 10.55 5.30 -36.69
CA GLU A 918 9.23 5.45 -37.31
C GLU A 918 8.36 6.38 -36.46
#